data_AF-I2JIR2-F1
#
_entry.id   AF-I2JIR2-F1
#
_cell.length_a   1.000
_cell.length_b   1.000
_cell.length_c   1.000
_cell.angle_alpha   90.00
_cell.angle_beta   90.00
_cell.angle_gamma   90.00
#
_symmetry.space_group_name_H-M   'P 1'
#
loop_
_entity.id
_entity.type
_entity.pdbx_description
1 polymer ?
#
loop_
_entity_poly.entity_id
_entity_poly.type
_entity_poly.pdbx_seq_one_letter_code
_entity_poly.pdbx_strand_id
1 'polypeptide(L)'
;MLSKVLEVFKPVQTSSQPAKKPVKAEANPPAEKKVPLTTGEVKRMYNRPSSFINKLPWYEYQSESKTFLLDDGLSVAAIYDIVPIASEGRSYTWLQDKRDLVQNALQDSFEEYSDSPWIIQQFAYDDDDFTDFINELRKYPDERCIDSAYTAEYLDNIEHHLRSIAKEGGLFEDKEVLGANWGGKLRRVKMVCYRRLPPKWKSYQGMTAEEELNDTMQKLETSFSAAGIGLVRCDHKGFQDWMLGWFNPRPEMTGGDRRKFRELVSFPDPDDLPAGDDLAESFFFELPKSDAKSQTWTFNGLPHRCVRINKIRRTPKIGQVAGEVADLSSGDAKANCMLDQMPPGSIVATTIIISPQDEIQNHVNKINDKAKGESVDAEMTRQACDVAKDLMGGGHKLYRSMMCVYIRGEDNRDLRKKSNDVSTVLLTNNLSPVREEDESLGLDSYIFNLPMCYEPNMDKNFKATRPAWSQHIANLSSVFGRHRGTGHPGQTNFNRGGEPLTIDPFNGADRKKNAHGLILGPTGAGKSAFITSMSSQIMAMIRPRLFIIEAGNSFGLLADYFESRGMTVNKVSLKPGSGVTMPPFADAHLCLKSDREELLGSSIGGDQSIVDDDAIRAHLPSDYGDLSEEQRHQARSKAAMDALALSLADDSTDADDEDAERDVMGEMEIIATLMITGGEEEEAKKLTRADRRVIRDAILKGAEKATSEGRQTLTEDIAWGFIEISKSDSLPDARRNRVYEMGEAFRLFCDGFEGEVFNTEGTAWPDTDVTIVDLATFSREGYGAQLAIAYTSIMMRINNLAEKHQHDSRPIVMLTDEGHIITTNPLLAPFVVKVVKMWRKLGAWWWVATQNMGDFPASAKKMLNMIEWWVCLVMPKEEIEEIARFKSLSEEQQYLMMSARKEPKKYTEGVILSENVEALFRSVPPSIYLSLAMTEKDEKAERAKYMKEFGITEVEAAEHVAKMLDFYRGIGEKPADPVPRKRTA
;
A
#
# COMPACT_ATOMS: atom_id res chain seq x y z
N MET A 1 -20.98 -16.93 -11.43
CA MET A 1 -19.91 -15.94 -11.64
C MET A 1 -18.58 -16.58 -12.09
N LEU A 2 -18.23 -17.76 -11.56
CA LEU A 2 -16.99 -18.49 -11.85
C LEU A 2 -16.66 -18.76 -13.34
N SER A 3 -17.67 -19.05 -14.18
CA SER A 3 -17.47 -19.23 -15.63
C SER A 3 -16.91 -17.98 -16.32
N LYS A 4 -17.28 -16.79 -15.84
CA LYS A 4 -16.79 -15.52 -16.35
C LYS A 4 -15.38 -15.18 -15.85
N VAL A 5 -14.91 -15.83 -14.78
CA VAL A 5 -13.52 -15.72 -14.28
C VAL A 5 -12.60 -16.56 -15.17
N LEU A 6 -13.02 -17.78 -15.54
CA LEU A 6 -12.29 -18.63 -16.48
C LEU A 6 -11.96 -17.93 -17.82
N GLU A 7 -12.85 -17.07 -18.32
CA GLU A 7 -12.62 -16.30 -19.55
C GLU A 7 -11.47 -15.29 -19.44
N VAL A 8 -11.24 -14.76 -18.24
CA VAL A 8 -10.24 -13.72 -17.95
C VAL A 8 -8.86 -14.33 -17.70
N PHE A 9 -8.84 -15.44 -16.96
CA PHE A 9 -7.61 -16.13 -16.56
C PHE A 9 -7.32 -17.33 -17.46
N LYS A 10 -7.83 -17.33 -18.71
CA LYS A 10 -7.53 -18.39 -19.68
C LYS A 10 -6.03 -18.63 -19.62
N PRO A 11 -5.57 -19.83 -19.24
CA PRO A 11 -4.17 -20.13 -19.34
C PRO A 11 -3.78 -19.76 -20.77
N VAL A 12 -2.66 -19.05 -20.94
CA VAL A 12 -1.98 -19.06 -22.24
C VAL A 12 -2.05 -20.52 -22.66
N GLN A 13 -2.63 -20.81 -23.83
CA GLN A 13 -2.44 -22.11 -24.44
C GLN A 13 -0.93 -22.20 -24.61
N THR A 14 -0.23 -22.66 -23.57
CA THR A 14 0.88 -23.55 -23.76
C THR A 14 0.29 -24.54 -24.73
N SER A 15 0.77 -24.49 -25.97
CA SER A 15 0.59 -25.61 -26.87
C SER A 15 0.76 -26.82 -25.99
N SER A 16 -0.32 -27.56 -25.76
CA SER A 16 -0.31 -28.73 -24.91
C SER A 16 0.58 -29.72 -25.64
N GLN A 17 1.89 -29.58 -25.45
CA GLN A 17 2.76 -30.71 -25.59
C GLN A 17 2.21 -31.66 -24.55
N PRO A 18 1.66 -32.82 -24.98
CA PRO A 18 1.15 -33.80 -24.03
C PRO A 18 2.26 -34.06 -23.02
N ALA A 19 1.90 -34.22 -21.74
CA ALA A 19 2.81 -34.59 -20.67
C ALA A 19 3.90 -35.48 -21.24
N LYS A 20 5.12 -34.92 -21.40
CA LYS A 20 6.21 -35.69 -21.99
C LYS A 20 6.35 -36.89 -21.07
N LYS A 21 6.19 -38.08 -21.65
CA LYS A 21 6.56 -39.34 -21.01
C LYS A 21 7.88 -39.10 -20.28
N PRO A 22 8.06 -39.68 -19.07
CA PRO A 22 9.33 -39.56 -18.35
C PRO A 22 10.43 -39.78 -19.37
N VAL A 23 11.34 -38.81 -19.48
CA VAL A 23 12.48 -38.88 -20.38
C VAL A 23 13.09 -40.25 -20.13
N LYS A 24 12.92 -41.17 -21.10
CA LYS A 24 13.65 -42.42 -21.07
C LYS A 24 15.09 -41.97 -20.98
N ALA A 25 15.78 -42.40 -19.91
CA ALA A 25 17.22 -42.23 -19.78
C ALA A 25 17.82 -42.40 -21.17
N GLU A 26 18.36 -41.30 -21.72
CA GLU A 26 19.00 -41.37 -23.03
C GLU A 26 20.03 -42.49 -22.92
N ALA A 27 19.94 -43.44 -23.85
CA ALA A 27 20.96 -44.46 -23.97
C ALA A 27 22.30 -43.74 -23.99
N ASN A 28 23.22 -44.17 -23.12
CA ASN A 28 24.57 -43.62 -22.99
C ASN A 28 25.07 -43.16 -24.37
N PRO A 29 25.58 -41.93 -24.50
CA PRO A 29 26.13 -41.45 -25.77
C PRO A 29 27.10 -42.50 -26.30
N PRO A 30 27.13 -42.76 -27.62
CA PRO A 30 28.03 -43.75 -28.20
C PRO A 30 29.43 -43.45 -27.69
N ALA A 31 30.07 -44.44 -27.06
CA ALA A 31 31.36 -44.30 -26.41
C ALA A 31 32.28 -43.47 -27.30
N GLU A 32 32.61 -42.25 -26.87
CA GLU A 32 33.52 -41.38 -27.60
C GLU A 32 34.79 -42.18 -27.83
N LYS A 33 35.14 -42.39 -29.10
CA LYS A 33 36.41 -43.00 -29.45
C LYS A 33 37.49 -42.14 -28.81
N LYS A 34 38.22 -42.71 -27.85
CA LYS A 34 39.35 -42.07 -27.16
C LYS A 34 40.28 -41.45 -28.21
N VAL A 35 40.17 -40.14 -28.39
CA VAL A 35 41.11 -39.38 -29.21
C VAL A 35 42.35 -39.14 -28.35
N PRO A 36 43.56 -39.49 -28.80
CA PRO A 36 44.78 -39.15 -28.08
C PRO A 36 44.84 -37.63 -27.86
N LEU A 37 45.08 -37.21 -26.62
CA LEU A 37 45.28 -35.80 -26.31
C LEU A 37 46.45 -35.28 -27.15
N THR A 38 46.21 -34.17 -27.84
CA THR A 38 47.26 -33.44 -28.55
C THR A 38 48.31 -32.95 -27.56
N THR A 39 49.55 -32.75 -28.01
CA THR A 39 50.62 -32.18 -27.18
C THR A 39 50.23 -30.84 -26.53
N GLY A 40 49.34 -30.06 -27.18
CA GLY A 40 48.79 -28.82 -26.64
C GLY A 40 47.72 -29.00 -25.57
N GLU A 41 46.95 -30.09 -25.60
CA GLU A 41 46.01 -30.45 -24.54
C GLU A 41 46.75 -31.04 -23.34
N VAL A 42 47.77 -31.88 -23.56
CA VAL A 42 48.66 -32.39 -22.50
C VAL A 42 49.39 -31.24 -21.81
N LYS A 43 49.94 -30.27 -22.55
CA LYS A 43 50.55 -29.07 -21.95
C LYS A 43 49.55 -28.24 -21.14
N ARG A 44 48.28 -28.16 -21.56
CA ARG A 44 47.23 -27.49 -20.81
C ARG A 44 46.88 -28.20 -19.51
N MET A 45 47.04 -29.52 -19.42
CA MET A 45 46.87 -30.26 -18.16
C MET A 45 47.91 -29.88 -17.09
N TYR A 46 49.10 -29.43 -17.50
CA TYR A 46 50.15 -28.97 -16.58
C TYR A 46 50.02 -27.48 -16.19
N ASN A 47 49.08 -26.74 -16.80
CA ASN A 47 48.79 -25.34 -16.46
C ASN A 47 47.47 -25.26 -15.70
N ARG A 48 47.35 -24.38 -14.69
CA ARG A 48 46.05 -24.08 -14.06
C ARG A 48 45.12 -23.50 -15.15
N PRO A 49 43.96 -24.10 -15.43
CA PRO A 49 43.04 -23.56 -16.42
C PRO A 49 42.57 -22.16 -16.00
N SER A 50 42.31 -21.29 -16.97
CA SER A 50 41.72 -19.97 -16.70
C SER A 50 40.34 -20.18 -16.09
N SER A 51 40.20 -19.84 -14.81
CA SER A 51 38.93 -19.90 -14.08
C SER A 51 38.14 -18.60 -14.30
N PHE A 52 36.81 -18.73 -14.36
CA PHE A 52 35.91 -17.57 -14.27
C PHE A 52 36.10 -16.83 -12.95
N ILE A 53 36.29 -17.58 -11.86
CA ILE A 53 36.39 -17.05 -10.49
C ILE A 53 37.61 -16.15 -10.34
N ASN A 54 38.76 -16.51 -10.95
CA ASN A 54 39.98 -15.68 -10.94
C ASN A 54 39.82 -14.30 -11.63
N LYS A 55 38.68 -14.03 -12.27
CA LYS A 55 38.37 -12.74 -12.90
C LYS A 55 37.49 -11.85 -12.02
N LEU A 56 37.00 -12.38 -10.90
CA LEU A 56 36.16 -11.68 -9.95
C LEU A 56 37.05 -11.02 -8.89
N PRO A 57 36.84 -9.73 -8.57
CA PRO A 57 37.77 -8.98 -7.74
C PRO A 57 37.40 -8.98 -6.26
N TRP A 58 36.55 -9.89 -5.81
CA TRP A 58 35.98 -9.84 -4.45
C TRP A 58 36.91 -10.59 -3.50
N TYR A 59 37.59 -9.87 -2.62
CA TYR A 59 38.54 -10.47 -1.70
C TYR A 59 37.87 -10.83 -0.37
N GLU A 60 37.36 -9.83 0.36
CA GLU A 60 36.64 -10.05 1.62
C GLU A 60 35.66 -8.92 1.94
N TYR A 61 34.75 -9.16 2.90
CA TYR A 61 33.93 -8.11 3.51
C TYR A 61 34.55 -7.67 4.84
N GLN A 62 34.80 -6.38 4.97
CA GLN A 62 35.37 -5.75 6.17
C GLN A 62 34.21 -5.22 7.03
N SER A 63 33.91 -5.90 8.15
CA SER A 63 32.75 -5.60 9.01
C SER A 63 32.86 -4.26 9.75
N GLU A 64 34.06 -3.85 10.17
CA GLU A 64 34.30 -2.61 10.89
C GLU A 64 34.01 -1.37 10.03
N SER A 65 34.54 -1.35 8.81
CA SER A 65 34.36 -0.26 7.83
C SER A 65 33.12 -0.42 6.96
N LYS A 66 32.46 -1.58 7.00
CA LYS A 66 31.31 -1.98 6.14
C LYS A 66 31.63 -1.86 4.65
N THR A 67 32.82 -2.27 4.25
CA THR A 67 33.34 -2.20 2.87
C THR A 67 33.71 -3.56 2.34
N PHE A 68 33.75 -3.71 1.01
CA PHE A 68 34.28 -4.89 0.34
C PHE A 68 35.69 -4.58 -0.17
N LEU A 69 36.69 -5.33 0.32
CA LEU A 69 38.06 -5.23 -0.15
C LEU A 69 38.19 -5.91 -1.51
N LEU A 70 38.91 -5.28 -2.43
CA LEU A 70 39.15 -5.81 -3.76
C LEU A 70 40.48 -6.58 -3.85
N ASP A 71 40.64 -7.32 -4.94
CA ASP A 71 41.78 -8.19 -5.26
C ASP A 71 43.16 -7.53 -5.27
N ASP A 72 43.24 -6.21 -5.30
CA ASP A 72 44.49 -5.44 -5.19
C ASP A 72 44.93 -5.20 -3.73
N GLY A 73 44.11 -5.60 -2.75
CA GLY A 73 44.38 -5.43 -1.32
C GLY A 73 44.38 -3.99 -0.83
N LEU A 74 43.83 -3.05 -1.61
CA LEU A 74 43.82 -1.62 -1.29
C LEU A 74 42.50 -0.94 -1.65
N SER A 75 41.96 -1.23 -2.82
CA SER A 75 40.71 -0.65 -3.29
C SER A 75 39.54 -1.26 -2.54
N VAL A 76 38.55 -0.43 -2.24
CA VAL A 76 37.34 -0.85 -1.52
C VAL A 76 36.08 -0.41 -2.24
N ALA A 77 34.99 -1.14 -1.99
CA ALA A 77 33.68 -0.88 -2.56
C ALA A 77 32.58 -0.81 -1.50
N ALA A 78 31.55 -0.03 -1.81
CA ALA A 78 30.30 0.05 -1.07
C ALA A 78 29.17 -0.51 -1.93
N ILE A 79 28.26 -1.27 -1.31
CA ILE A 79 27.07 -1.81 -1.97
C ILE A 79 25.84 -1.33 -1.21
N TYR A 80 24.81 -0.93 -1.94
CA TYR A 80 23.54 -0.45 -1.40
C TYR A 80 22.36 -1.16 -2.06
N ASP A 81 21.35 -1.48 -1.25
CA ASP A 81 19.97 -1.64 -1.72
C ASP A 81 19.32 -0.25 -1.81
N ILE A 82 18.72 0.05 -2.97
CA ILE A 82 18.00 1.31 -3.19
C ILE A 82 16.52 1.10 -2.85
N VAL A 83 16.00 1.98 -2.00
CA VAL A 83 14.56 2.24 -1.88
C VAL A 83 14.22 3.34 -2.89
N PRO A 84 13.55 2.99 -4.01
CA PRO A 84 13.39 3.92 -5.12
C PRO A 84 12.37 5.00 -4.82
N ILE A 85 12.47 6.11 -5.54
CA ILE A 85 11.43 7.14 -5.55
C ILE A 85 10.22 6.66 -6.36
N ALA A 86 9.03 6.74 -5.77
CA ALA A 86 7.79 6.33 -6.42
C ALA A 86 7.39 7.29 -7.55
N SER A 87 7.35 6.76 -8.78
CA SER A 87 7.00 7.48 -10.01
C SER A 87 5.56 7.24 -10.49
N GLU A 88 4.87 6.26 -9.91
CA GLU A 88 3.49 5.88 -10.29
C GLU A 88 2.51 7.01 -10.07
N GLY A 89 1.71 7.31 -11.09
CA GLY A 89 0.67 8.34 -11.00
C GLY A 89 1.20 9.74 -10.63
N ARG A 90 2.45 10.07 -10.97
CA ARG A 90 3.04 11.40 -10.77
C ARG A 90 3.05 12.21 -12.07
N SER A 91 2.98 13.54 -11.95
CA SER A 91 3.05 14.42 -13.11
C SER A 91 4.46 14.44 -13.73
N TYR A 92 4.56 14.86 -14.99
CA TYR A 92 5.86 15.03 -15.65
C TYR A 92 6.73 16.11 -14.98
N THR A 93 6.12 17.20 -14.52
CA THR A 93 6.82 18.29 -13.82
C THR A 93 7.43 17.80 -12.51
N TRP A 94 6.68 17.03 -11.73
CA TRP A 94 7.21 16.42 -10.50
C TRP A 94 8.38 15.48 -10.79
N LEU A 95 8.26 14.64 -11.82
CA LEU A 95 9.34 13.75 -12.25
C LEU A 95 10.59 14.52 -12.69
N GLN A 96 10.41 15.66 -13.37
CA GLN A 96 11.49 16.54 -13.79
C GLN A 96 12.26 17.10 -12.59
N ASP A 97 11.56 17.63 -11.59
CA ASP A 97 12.19 18.18 -10.39
C ASP A 97 13.01 17.10 -9.65
N LYS A 98 12.44 15.90 -9.51
CA LYS A 98 13.13 14.77 -8.88
C LYS A 98 14.32 14.29 -9.69
N ARG A 99 14.22 14.29 -11.02
CA ARG A 99 15.35 13.98 -11.91
C ARG A 99 16.48 14.98 -11.77
N ASP A 100 16.18 16.27 -11.66
CA ASP A 100 17.20 17.30 -11.48
C ASP A 100 17.94 17.11 -10.13
N LEU A 101 17.24 16.73 -9.06
CA LEU A 101 17.87 16.37 -7.78
C LEU A 101 18.79 15.13 -7.90
N VAL A 102 18.34 14.08 -8.61
CA VAL A 102 19.17 12.89 -8.88
C VAL A 102 20.41 13.25 -9.71
N GLN A 103 20.24 14.09 -10.73
CA GLN A 103 21.35 14.57 -11.55
C GLN A 103 22.37 15.32 -10.68
N ASN A 104 21.92 16.27 -9.86
CA ASN A 104 22.80 17.06 -9.00
C ASN A 104 23.53 16.16 -7.98
N ALA A 105 22.83 15.21 -7.36
CA ALA A 105 23.45 14.27 -6.45
C ALA A 105 24.58 13.46 -7.11
N LEU A 106 24.40 13.01 -8.36
CA LEU A 106 25.46 12.32 -9.11
C LEU A 106 26.63 13.25 -9.49
N GLN A 107 26.35 14.53 -9.76
CA GLN A 107 27.38 15.50 -10.18
C GLN A 107 28.21 16.04 -9.02
N ASP A 108 27.60 16.18 -7.84
CA ASP A 108 28.16 16.97 -6.73
C ASP A 108 28.71 16.08 -5.60
N SER A 109 28.32 14.81 -5.53
CA SER A 109 28.79 13.89 -4.47
C SER A 109 30.20 13.35 -4.73
N PHE A 110 30.67 13.37 -5.98
CA PHE A 110 31.89 12.69 -6.40
C PHE A 110 32.94 13.66 -6.92
N GLU A 111 34.15 13.56 -6.38
CA GLU A 111 35.31 14.27 -6.91
C GLU A 111 35.77 13.67 -8.25
N GLU A 112 36.30 14.51 -9.14
CA GLU A 112 36.70 14.11 -10.48
C GLU A 112 38.20 13.77 -10.52
N TYR A 113 38.53 12.51 -10.85
CA TYR A 113 39.89 12.00 -10.87
C TYR A 113 40.22 11.38 -12.24
N SER A 114 41.39 11.69 -12.80
CA SER A 114 41.85 11.18 -14.10
C SER A 114 42.29 9.71 -14.05
N ASP A 115 43.23 9.38 -13.16
CA ASP A 115 43.88 8.07 -13.13
C ASP A 115 43.11 7.01 -12.33
N SER A 116 42.14 7.45 -11.53
CA SER A 116 41.29 6.58 -10.70
C SER A 116 39.92 7.22 -10.57
N PRO A 117 39.06 7.22 -11.59
CA PRO A 117 37.75 7.81 -11.49
C PRO A 117 36.83 6.98 -10.59
N TRP A 118 35.83 7.63 -9.97
CA TRP A 118 34.75 6.93 -9.29
C TRP A 118 33.88 6.16 -10.30
N ILE A 119 33.48 4.95 -9.90
CA ILE A 119 32.63 4.07 -10.69
C ILE A 119 31.35 3.80 -9.88
N ILE A 120 30.22 4.05 -10.52
CA ILE A 120 28.89 3.77 -9.97
C ILE A 120 28.24 2.74 -10.86
N GLN A 121 27.86 1.60 -10.30
CA GLN A 121 27.12 0.56 -11.00
C GLN A 121 25.72 0.43 -10.41
N GLN A 122 24.70 0.35 -11.26
CA GLN A 122 23.33 0.08 -10.87
C GLN A 122 22.87 -1.22 -11.51
N PHE A 123 22.23 -2.09 -10.73
CA PHE A 123 21.68 -3.36 -11.20
C PHE A 123 20.21 -3.43 -10.81
N ALA A 124 19.32 -3.58 -11.79
CA ALA A 124 17.89 -3.67 -11.57
C ALA A 124 17.31 -4.95 -12.16
N TYR A 125 16.55 -5.69 -11.34
CA TYR A 125 15.95 -6.97 -11.71
C TYR A 125 14.71 -7.29 -10.87
N ASP A 126 13.87 -8.19 -11.36
CA ASP A 126 12.71 -8.72 -10.64
C ASP A 126 13.09 -10.05 -9.97
N ASP A 127 12.94 -10.12 -8.65
CA ASP A 127 13.11 -11.34 -7.83
C ASP A 127 11.73 -11.95 -7.54
N ASP A 128 11.63 -13.28 -7.63
CA ASP A 128 10.40 -14.06 -7.38
C ASP A 128 10.41 -14.76 -6.01
N ASP A 129 11.41 -14.43 -5.18
CA ASP A 129 11.56 -14.94 -3.83
C ASP A 129 11.05 -13.94 -2.78
N PHE A 130 9.89 -14.28 -2.19
CA PHE A 130 9.25 -13.51 -1.12
C PHE A 130 9.68 -13.92 0.29
N THR A 131 10.67 -14.81 0.43
CA THR A 131 10.97 -15.47 1.72
C THR A 131 11.29 -14.47 2.83
N ASP A 132 12.12 -13.45 2.59
CA ASP A 132 12.41 -12.42 3.59
C ASP A 132 11.16 -11.66 4.04
N PHE A 133 10.32 -11.27 3.08
CA PHE A 133 9.06 -10.56 3.34
C PHE A 133 8.07 -11.43 4.12
N ILE A 134 7.96 -12.72 3.77
CA ILE A 134 7.13 -13.68 4.50
C ILE A 134 7.62 -13.85 5.94
N ASN A 135 8.94 -13.91 6.14
CA ASN A 135 9.54 -14.01 7.48
C ASN A 135 9.26 -12.76 8.33
N GLU A 136 9.31 -11.57 7.73
CA GLU A 136 8.91 -10.32 8.37
C GLU A 136 7.42 -10.31 8.72
N LEU A 137 6.56 -10.68 7.76
CA LEU A 137 5.12 -10.77 7.93
C LEU A 137 4.72 -11.74 9.05
N ARG A 138 5.40 -12.89 9.18
CA ARG A 138 5.14 -13.88 10.24
C ARG A 138 5.59 -13.42 11.63
N LYS A 139 6.52 -12.46 11.71
CA LYS A 139 6.99 -11.86 12.97
C LYS A 139 6.21 -10.62 13.40
N TYR A 140 5.43 -10.05 12.48
CA TYR A 140 4.71 -8.79 12.71
C TYR A 140 3.49 -8.85 13.65
N PRO A 141 2.70 -9.94 13.75
CA PRO A 141 1.49 -9.93 14.57
C PRO A 141 1.75 -9.55 16.02
N ASP A 142 0.84 -8.77 16.61
CA ASP A 142 0.83 -8.46 18.05
C ASP A 142 0.91 -9.75 18.89
N GLU A 143 1.49 -9.66 20.09
CA GLU A 143 1.67 -10.81 21.00
C GLU A 143 0.38 -11.62 21.20
N ARG A 144 -0.78 -10.95 21.25
CA ARG A 144 -2.10 -11.60 21.43
C ARG A 144 -2.60 -12.41 20.22
N CYS A 145 -1.99 -12.23 19.06
CA CYS A 145 -2.37 -12.83 17.79
C CYS A 145 -1.58 -14.10 17.48
N ILE A 146 -0.33 -14.19 17.94
CA ILE A 146 0.66 -15.21 17.54
C ILE A 146 0.13 -16.64 17.68
N ASP A 147 -0.53 -16.97 18.78
CA ASP A 147 -1.05 -18.32 19.06
C ASP A 147 -2.48 -18.56 18.56
N SER A 148 -3.08 -17.60 17.84
CA SER A 148 -4.46 -17.73 17.39
C SER A 148 -4.57 -18.57 16.13
N ALA A 149 -5.57 -19.46 16.08
CA ALA A 149 -5.83 -20.31 14.92
C ALA A 149 -6.07 -19.48 13.65
N TYR A 150 -6.78 -18.36 13.78
CA TYR A 150 -7.05 -17.45 12.66
C TYR A 150 -5.78 -16.78 12.13
N THR A 151 -4.88 -16.29 12.99
CA THR A 151 -3.62 -15.67 12.55
C THR A 151 -2.73 -16.69 11.83
N ALA A 152 -2.62 -17.91 12.33
CA ALA A 152 -1.86 -18.98 11.66
C ALA A 152 -2.41 -19.26 10.24
N GLU A 153 -3.73 -19.43 10.11
CA GLU A 153 -4.37 -19.64 8.81
C GLU A 153 -4.27 -18.42 7.88
N TYR A 154 -4.39 -17.20 8.41
CA TYR A 154 -4.16 -15.99 7.64
C TYR A 154 -2.75 -15.97 7.04
N LEU A 155 -1.73 -16.24 7.87
CA LEU A 155 -0.32 -16.25 7.47
C LEU A 155 -0.03 -17.34 6.42
N ASP A 156 -0.65 -18.51 6.57
CA ASP A 156 -0.53 -19.59 5.58
C ASP A 156 -1.22 -19.24 4.26
N ASN A 157 -2.40 -18.62 4.31
CA ASN A 157 -3.14 -18.18 3.13
C ASN A 157 -2.41 -17.09 2.36
N ILE A 158 -1.86 -16.08 3.04
CA ILE A 158 -1.12 -14.99 2.38
C ILE A 158 0.24 -15.47 1.86
N GLU A 159 0.93 -16.37 2.58
CA GLU A 159 2.15 -17.01 2.07
C GLU A 159 1.86 -17.81 0.80
N HIS A 160 0.82 -18.65 0.82
CA HIS A 160 0.40 -19.41 -0.37
C HIS A 160 0.08 -18.46 -1.54
N HIS A 161 -0.64 -17.37 -1.28
CA HIS A 161 -0.96 -16.36 -2.28
C HIS A 161 0.30 -15.73 -2.87
N LEU A 162 1.19 -15.17 -2.04
CA LEU A 162 2.44 -14.52 -2.47
C LEU A 162 3.31 -15.46 -3.31
N ARG A 163 3.46 -16.72 -2.88
CA ARG A 163 4.25 -17.72 -3.62
C ARG A 163 3.59 -18.07 -4.95
N SER A 164 2.27 -18.11 -5.02
CA SER A 164 1.55 -18.57 -6.22
C SER A 164 1.38 -17.48 -7.27
N ILE A 165 1.24 -16.21 -6.87
CA ILE A 165 1.19 -15.09 -7.81
C ILE A 165 2.57 -14.79 -8.44
N ALA A 166 3.66 -15.30 -7.86
CA ALA A 166 5.03 -15.20 -8.35
C ALA A 166 5.37 -16.21 -9.48
N LYS A 167 4.37 -16.93 -9.99
CA LYS A 167 4.56 -17.90 -11.08
C LYS A 167 5.06 -17.24 -12.36
N GLU A 168 5.81 -18.00 -13.15
CA GLU A 168 6.27 -17.55 -14.46
C GLU A 168 5.09 -17.16 -15.37
N GLY A 169 5.21 -16.03 -16.05
CA GLY A 169 4.16 -15.48 -16.90
C GLY A 169 3.10 -14.66 -16.15
N GLY A 170 3.16 -14.57 -14.82
CA GLY A 170 2.25 -13.75 -14.01
C GLY A 170 0.87 -14.36 -13.77
N LEU A 171 0.05 -13.67 -12.99
CA LEU A 171 -1.32 -14.05 -12.63
C LEU A 171 -2.33 -13.71 -13.74
N PHE A 172 -2.21 -12.54 -14.36
CA PHE A 172 -3.10 -12.07 -15.43
C PHE A 172 -2.38 -11.05 -16.33
N GLU A 173 -2.88 -10.85 -17.55
CA GLU A 173 -2.46 -9.73 -18.41
C GLU A 173 -3.16 -8.44 -17.96
N ASP A 174 -2.44 -7.39 -17.61
CA ASP A 174 -3.01 -6.07 -17.31
C ASP A 174 -3.13 -5.27 -18.62
N LYS A 175 -4.37 -5.02 -19.05
CA LYS A 175 -4.66 -4.34 -20.33
C LYS A 175 -4.91 -2.85 -20.16
N GLU A 176 -5.35 -2.44 -18.99
CA GLU A 176 -5.78 -1.09 -18.66
C GLU A 176 -4.61 -0.16 -18.37
N VAL A 177 -3.56 -0.66 -17.68
CA VAL A 177 -2.43 0.18 -17.25
C VAL A 177 -1.12 -0.27 -17.89
N LEU A 178 -0.65 -1.48 -17.57
CA LEU A 178 0.71 -1.90 -17.92
C LEU A 178 0.85 -2.28 -19.40
N GLY A 179 -0.17 -2.93 -19.97
CA GLY A 179 -0.06 -3.60 -21.27
C GLY A 179 0.90 -4.80 -21.23
N ALA A 180 1.04 -5.46 -20.09
CA ALA A 180 1.94 -6.57 -19.84
C ALA A 180 1.35 -7.54 -18.80
N ASN A 181 1.99 -8.69 -18.60
CA ASN A 181 1.57 -9.63 -17.57
C ASN A 181 1.93 -9.10 -16.17
N TRP A 182 0.95 -9.14 -15.27
CA TRP A 182 1.09 -8.78 -13.86
C TRP A 182 1.22 -10.04 -13.01
N GLY A 183 2.15 -10.05 -12.07
CA GLY A 183 2.36 -11.12 -11.10
C GLY A 183 3.20 -10.61 -9.93
N GLY A 184 3.23 -11.37 -8.84
CA GLY A 184 4.00 -11.01 -7.66
C GLY A 184 5.50 -11.07 -7.93
N LYS A 185 6.22 -9.99 -7.62
CA LYS A 185 7.68 -9.92 -7.72
C LYS A 185 8.23 -8.83 -6.80
N LEU A 186 9.54 -8.82 -6.56
CA LEU A 186 10.26 -7.79 -5.82
C LEU A 186 11.30 -7.14 -6.74
N ARG A 187 11.17 -5.84 -7.02
CA ARG A 187 12.10 -5.10 -7.88
C ARG A 187 13.38 -4.79 -7.10
N ARG A 188 14.42 -5.59 -7.23
CA ARG A 188 15.70 -5.31 -6.56
C ARG A 188 16.48 -4.27 -7.36
N VAL A 189 17.00 -3.25 -6.69
CA VAL A 189 17.90 -2.27 -7.27
C VAL A 189 19.14 -2.16 -6.38
N LYS A 190 20.28 -2.65 -6.89
CA LYS A 190 21.56 -2.58 -6.22
C LYS A 190 22.39 -1.44 -6.79
N MET A 191 23.06 -0.68 -5.93
CA MET A 191 24.07 0.30 -6.33
C MET A 191 25.43 -0.08 -5.75
N VAL A 192 26.46 -0.07 -6.59
CA VAL A 192 27.84 -0.35 -6.20
C VAL A 192 28.69 0.87 -6.51
N CYS A 193 29.39 1.39 -5.52
CA CYS A 193 30.29 2.52 -5.66
C CYS A 193 31.70 2.10 -5.28
N TYR A 194 32.67 2.32 -6.16
CA TYR A 194 34.07 1.95 -5.92
C TYR A 194 35.02 2.77 -6.80
N ARG A 195 36.31 2.63 -6.53
CA ARG A 195 37.39 3.19 -7.32
C ARG A 195 38.57 2.22 -7.33
N ARG A 196 39.27 2.10 -8.46
CA ARG A 196 40.51 1.33 -8.58
C ARG A 196 41.71 2.22 -8.27
N LEU A 197 42.33 1.98 -7.12
CA LEU A 197 43.45 2.77 -6.62
C LEU A 197 44.79 2.27 -7.20
N PRO A 198 45.71 3.17 -7.56
CA PRO A 198 47.04 2.75 -8.00
C PRO A 198 47.84 2.13 -6.83
N PRO A 199 48.80 1.21 -7.08
CA PRO A 199 49.53 0.48 -6.02
C PRO A 199 50.32 1.34 -5.01
N LYS A 200 50.55 2.61 -5.32
CA LYS A 200 51.25 3.58 -4.44
C LYS A 200 50.36 4.77 -4.09
N TRP A 201 49.05 4.56 -4.12
CA TRP A 201 48.08 5.58 -3.78
C TRP A 201 48.31 6.09 -2.36
N LYS A 202 48.11 7.39 -2.18
CA LYS A 202 48.15 8.07 -0.89
C LYS A 202 47.03 9.08 -0.86
N SER A 203 46.26 9.10 0.22
CA SER A 203 45.26 10.14 0.42
C SER A 203 45.93 11.50 0.56
N TYR A 204 45.37 12.50 -0.12
CA TYR A 204 45.77 13.89 0.04
C TYR A 204 45.49 14.40 1.46
N GLN A 205 44.45 13.87 2.12
CA GLN A 205 44.01 14.26 3.46
C GLN A 205 44.50 13.32 4.56
N GLY A 206 45.32 12.31 4.21
CA GLY A 206 45.81 11.31 5.15
C GLY A 206 44.79 10.22 5.54
N MET A 207 43.65 10.16 4.84
CA MET A 207 42.62 9.14 5.02
C MET A 207 43.04 7.77 4.46
N THR A 208 42.46 6.72 5.00
CA THR A 208 42.43 5.37 4.42
C THR A 208 41.47 5.31 3.22
N ALA A 209 41.51 4.23 2.44
CA ALA A 209 40.62 4.05 1.30
C ALA A 209 39.16 3.86 1.76
N GLU A 210 38.97 3.18 2.89
CA GLU A 210 37.70 2.97 3.58
C GLU A 210 37.08 4.28 4.04
N GLU A 211 37.87 5.16 4.68
CA GLU A 211 37.41 6.47 5.15
C GLU A 211 36.97 7.36 3.97
N GLU A 212 37.77 7.48 2.90
CA GLU A 212 37.41 8.32 1.75
C GLU A 212 36.14 7.81 1.02
N LEU A 213 36.00 6.48 0.90
CA LEU A 213 34.79 5.88 0.35
C LEU A 213 33.58 6.21 1.21
N ASN A 214 33.68 6.02 2.53
CA ASN A 214 32.54 6.26 3.43
C ASN A 214 32.16 7.74 3.51
N ASP A 215 33.12 8.67 3.50
CA ASP A 215 32.85 10.11 3.43
C ASP A 215 32.11 10.50 2.14
N THR A 216 32.54 9.92 1.01
CA THR A 216 31.88 10.14 -0.29
C THR A 216 30.47 9.56 -0.30
N MET A 217 30.28 8.38 0.29
CA MET A 217 28.97 7.76 0.38
C MET A 217 28.03 8.49 1.32
N GLN A 218 28.52 9.05 2.43
CA GLN A 218 27.70 9.86 3.33
C GLN A 218 27.14 11.13 2.64
N LYS A 219 27.95 11.77 1.78
CA LYS A 219 27.50 12.89 0.94
C LYS A 219 26.38 12.43 -0.02
N LEU A 220 26.60 11.30 -0.69
CA LEU A 220 25.62 10.72 -1.61
C LEU A 220 24.31 10.36 -0.90
N GLU A 221 24.38 9.71 0.26
CA GLU A 221 23.23 9.37 1.11
C GLU A 221 22.43 10.61 1.50
N THR A 222 23.11 11.69 1.89
CA THR A 222 22.45 12.96 2.24
C THR A 222 21.74 13.56 1.03
N SER A 223 22.39 13.61 -0.14
CA SER A 223 21.80 14.14 -1.36
C SER A 223 20.65 13.28 -1.89
N PHE A 224 20.77 11.95 -1.81
CA PHE A 224 19.71 11.02 -2.22
C PHE A 224 18.51 11.08 -1.29
N SER A 225 18.74 11.17 0.03
CA SER A 225 17.68 11.35 1.02
C SER A 225 16.87 12.63 0.74
N ALA A 226 17.54 13.74 0.40
CA ALA A 226 16.87 14.97 -0.01
C ALA A 226 16.05 14.82 -1.31
N ALA A 227 16.45 13.93 -2.21
CA ALA A 227 15.68 13.57 -3.40
C ALA A 227 14.48 12.65 -3.09
N GLY A 228 14.44 12.02 -1.90
CA GLY A 228 13.45 11.01 -1.51
C GLY A 228 13.85 9.59 -1.89
N ILE A 229 15.15 9.31 -2.01
CA ILE A 229 15.71 7.99 -2.30
C ILE A 229 16.38 7.46 -1.04
N GLY A 230 15.97 6.28 -0.60
CA GLY A 230 16.60 5.60 0.53
C GLY A 230 17.77 4.73 0.06
N LEU A 231 18.87 4.75 0.82
CA LEU A 231 20.02 3.88 0.61
C LEU A 231 20.21 3.00 1.86
N VAL A 232 20.20 1.68 1.66
CA VAL A 232 20.44 0.70 2.73
C VAL A 232 21.75 -0.01 2.43
N ARG A 233 22.78 0.19 3.28
CA ARG A 233 24.11 -0.41 3.10
C ARG A 233 23.98 -1.94 3.17
N CYS A 234 24.50 -2.61 2.15
CA CYS A 234 24.48 -4.06 2.03
C CYS A 234 25.69 -4.66 2.76
N ASP A 235 25.45 -5.70 3.56
CA ASP A 235 26.45 -6.45 4.30
C ASP A 235 26.89 -7.71 3.52
N HIS A 236 27.74 -8.54 4.13
CA HIS A 236 28.20 -9.79 3.53
C HIS A 236 27.04 -10.69 3.10
N LYS A 237 26.07 -10.93 4.00
CA LYS A 237 24.91 -11.79 3.73
C LYS A 237 24.12 -11.27 2.53
N GLY A 238 23.83 -9.98 2.49
CA GLY A 238 23.08 -9.38 1.38
C GLY A 238 23.80 -9.48 0.03
N PHE A 239 25.15 -9.41 0.02
CA PHE A 239 25.93 -9.62 -1.20
C PHE A 239 25.97 -11.10 -1.62
N GLN A 240 26.14 -12.01 -0.66
CA GLN A 240 26.08 -13.45 -0.89
C GLN A 240 24.73 -13.89 -1.44
N ASP A 241 23.62 -13.47 -0.83
CA ASP A 241 22.26 -13.80 -1.28
C ASP A 241 22.00 -13.36 -2.73
N TRP A 242 22.58 -12.21 -3.11
CA TRP A 242 22.53 -11.68 -4.47
C TRP A 242 23.38 -12.52 -5.44
N MET A 243 24.66 -12.78 -5.12
CA MET A 243 25.57 -13.51 -6.00
C MET A 243 25.20 -15.00 -6.13
N LEU A 244 24.75 -15.64 -5.05
CA LEU A 244 24.24 -17.02 -5.09
C LEU A 244 23.05 -17.13 -6.02
N GLY A 245 22.09 -16.18 -5.95
CA GLY A 245 20.94 -16.16 -6.86
C GLY A 245 21.31 -15.92 -8.33
N TRP A 246 22.41 -15.21 -8.59
CA TRP A 246 22.91 -14.93 -9.93
C TRP A 246 23.61 -16.15 -10.55
N PHE A 247 24.58 -16.73 -9.84
CA PHE A 247 25.47 -17.78 -10.36
C PHE A 247 24.95 -19.20 -10.14
N ASN A 248 23.94 -19.37 -9.28
CA ASN A 248 23.29 -20.66 -9.07
C ASN A 248 21.81 -20.61 -9.48
N PRO A 249 21.50 -20.34 -10.77
CA PRO A 249 20.12 -20.16 -11.22
C PRO A 249 19.29 -21.44 -11.25
N ARG A 250 19.94 -22.63 -11.25
CA ARG A 250 19.28 -23.95 -11.25
C ARG A 250 20.12 -24.98 -10.48
N PRO A 251 20.28 -24.83 -9.17
CA PRO A 251 21.25 -25.60 -8.39
C PRO A 251 20.91 -27.11 -8.43
N GLU A 252 21.86 -27.95 -8.88
CA GLU A 252 21.65 -29.39 -9.01
C GLU A 252 21.36 -30.07 -7.66
N MET A 253 22.01 -29.60 -6.58
CA MET A 253 21.89 -30.12 -5.21
C MET A 253 20.44 -30.15 -4.69
N THR A 254 19.57 -29.27 -5.18
CA THR A 254 18.16 -29.17 -4.76
C THR A 254 17.19 -29.48 -5.91
N GLY A 255 17.67 -30.11 -6.98
CA GLY A 255 16.86 -30.40 -8.17
C GLY A 255 16.36 -29.14 -8.88
N GLY A 256 17.10 -28.03 -8.78
CA GLY A 256 16.75 -26.73 -9.36
C GLY A 256 15.93 -25.81 -8.44
N ASP A 257 15.60 -26.22 -7.22
CA ASP A 257 14.88 -25.40 -6.25
C ASP A 257 15.80 -24.36 -5.60
N ARG A 258 15.74 -23.12 -6.10
CA ARG A 258 16.55 -21.99 -5.62
C ARG A 258 16.31 -21.65 -4.14
N ARG A 259 15.08 -21.82 -3.64
CA ARG A 259 14.74 -21.45 -2.26
C ARG A 259 15.36 -22.43 -1.28
N LYS A 260 15.16 -23.73 -1.50
CA LYS A 260 15.81 -24.78 -0.72
C LYS A 260 17.33 -24.67 -0.79
N PHE A 261 17.87 -24.25 -1.93
CA PHE A 261 19.31 -24.06 -2.06
C PHE A 261 19.79 -22.93 -1.14
N ARG A 262 19.16 -21.75 -1.18
CA ARG A 262 19.49 -20.64 -0.26
C ARG A 262 19.43 -21.05 1.21
N GLU A 263 18.43 -21.83 1.61
CA GLU A 263 18.31 -22.35 2.99
C GLU A 263 19.46 -23.30 3.37
N LEU A 264 19.94 -24.13 2.44
CA LEU A 264 21.04 -25.06 2.67
C LEU A 264 22.42 -24.37 2.70
N VAL A 265 22.59 -23.31 1.91
CA VAL A 265 23.85 -22.55 1.83
C VAL A 265 23.83 -21.33 2.76
N SER A 266 23.06 -21.40 3.85
CA SER A 266 22.90 -20.31 4.80
C SER A 266 24.24 -19.72 5.22
N PHE A 267 24.32 -18.39 5.26
CA PHE A 267 25.53 -17.68 5.69
C PHE A 267 25.99 -18.20 7.06
N PRO A 268 27.22 -18.71 7.20
CA PRO A 268 27.76 -19.11 8.50
C PRO A 268 27.87 -17.89 9.42
N ASP A 269 27.92 -18.12 10.73
CA ASP A 269 28.26 -17.05 11.68
C ASP A 269 29.61 -16.43 11.26
N PRO A 270 29.78 -15.10 11.21
CA PRO A 270 31.06 -14.48 10.90
C PRO A 270 32.24 -15.04 11.71
N ASP A 271 32.00 -15.46 12.95
CA ASP A 271 33.01 -16.07 13.83
C ASP A 271 33.39 -17.52 13.43
N ASP A 272 32.58 -18.16 12.58
CA ASP A 272 32.74 -19.54 12.10
C ASP A 272 33.35 -19.62 10.68
N LEU A 273 33.71 -18.48 10.06
CA LEU A 273 34.32 -18.46 8.73
C LEU A 273 35.70 -19.14 8.74
N PRO A 274 35.97 -20.12 7.85
CA PRO A 274 37.25 -20.82 7.83
C PRO A 274 38.39 -19.87 7.42
N ALA A 275 39.55 -20.00 8.09
CA ALA A 275 40.73 -19.22 7.74
C ALA A 275 41.17 -19.50 6.29
N GLY A 276 41.21 -18.47 5.46
CA GLY A 276 41.52 -18.58 4.03
C GLY A 276 40.33 -18.83 3.11
N ASP A 277 39.10 -18.54 3.58
CA ASP A 277 37.91 -18.50 2.72
C ASP A 277 38.10 -17.48 1.60
N ASP A 278 37.96 -17.92 0.34
CA ASP A 278 37.97 -17.03 -0.83
C ASP A 278 36.52 -16.64 -1.12
N LEU A 279 36.20 -15.37 -0.88
CA LEU A 279 34.84 -14.84 -1.04
C LEU A 279 34.29 -15.09 -2.44
N ALA A 280 35.12 -15.02 -3.48
CA ALA A 280 34.67 -15.26 -4.84
C ALA A 280 34.42 -16.76 -5.10
N GLU A 281 35.20 -17.67 -4.51
CA GLU A 281 34.98 -19.11 -4.64
C GLU A 281 33.70 -19.58 -3.92
N SER A 282 33.34 -18.97 -2.79
CA SER A 282 32.17 -19.36 -1.97
C SER A 282 30.82 -19.24 -2.70
N PHE A 283 30.75 -18.47 -3.80
CA PHE A 283 29.52 -18.29 -4.57
C PHE A 283 29.27 -19.34 -5.66
N PHE A 284 30.22 -20.25 -5.92
CA PHE A 284 30.13 -21.22 -7.02
C PHE A 284 30.06 -22.66 -6.54
N PHE A 285 28.91 -23.30 -6.76
CA PHE A 285 28.70 -24.73 -6.44
C PHE A 285 28.90 -25.64 -7.66
N GLU A 286 28.98 -25.04 -8.84
CA GLU A 286 29.35 -25.69 -10.10
C GLU A 286 30.29 -24.78 -10.89
N LEU A 287 31.22 -25.38 -11.65
CA LEU A 287 32.15 -24.62 -12.48
C LEU A 287 31.45 -24.03 -13.72
N PRO A 288 31.49 -22.70 -13.93
CA PRO A 288 30.96 -22.07 -15.13
C PRO A 288 31.66 -22.58 -16.39
N LYS A 289 30.91 -22.68 -17.49
CA LYS A 289 31.45 -23.06 -18.81
C LYS A 289 31.33 -21.90 -19.78
N SER A 290 32.32 -21.70 -20.63
CA SER A 290 32.26 -20.70 -21.71
C SER A 290 32.25 -21.37 -23.08
N ASP A 291 31.53 -20.76 -24.02
CA ASP A 291 31.60 -21.07 -25.44
C ASP A 291 31.85 -19.78 -26.24
N ALA A 292 33.05 -19.66 -26.79
CA ALA A 292 33.46 -18.51 -27.57
C ALA A 292 32.72 -18.38 -28.91
N LYS A 293 32.21 -19.48 -29.49
CA LYS A 293 31.49 -19.45 -30.77
C LYS A 293 30.10 -18.86 -30.63
N SER A 294 29.40 -19.21 -29.56
CA SER A 294 28.08 -18.64 -29.21
C SER A 294 28.17 -17.40 -28.33
N GLN A 295 29.38 -17.04 -27.87
CA GLN A 295 29.64 -15.98 -26.90
C GLN A 295 28.78 -16.11 -25.63
N THR A 296 28.68 -17.32 -25.10
CA THR A 296 27.85 -17.62 -23.93
C THR A 296 28.67 -18.12 -22.75
N TRP A 297 28.23 -17.73 -21.56
CA TRP A 297 28.59 -18.37 -20.29
C TRP A 297 27.48 -19.32 -19.88
N THR A 298 27.77 -20.42 -19.18
CA THR A 298 26.76 -21.38 -18.73
C THR A 298 26.91 -21.63 -17.24
N PHE A 299 25.82 -21.43 -16.49
CA PHE A 299 25.72 -21.64 -15.04
C PHE A 299 24.58 -22.62 -14.76
N ASN A 300 24.84 -23.69 -13.98
CA ASN A 300 23.93 -24.84 -13.78
C ASN A 300 23.21 -25.34 -15.06
N GLY A 301 23.95 -25.40 -16.17
CA GLY A 301 23.43 -25.83 -17.47
C GLY A 301 22.49 -24.84 -18.16
N LEU A 302 22.32 -23.61 -17.65
CA LEU A 302 21.60 -22.54 -18.33
C LEU A 302 22.57 -21.62 -19.07
N PRO A 303 22.48 -21.47 -20.41
CA PRO A 303 23.29 -20.52 -21.15
C PRO A 303 22.83 -19.07 -20.89
N HIS A 304 23.80 -18.23 -20.60
CA HIS A 304 23.69 -16.81 -20.28
C HIS A 304 24.36 -15.96 -21.36
N ARG A 305 23.84 -14.74 -21.55
CA ARG A 305 24.38 -13.74 -22.47
C ARG A 305 24.26 -12.34 -21.88
N CYS A 306 25.22 -11.48 -22.22
CA CYS A 306 25.19 -10.05 -21.93
C CYS A 306 24.89 -9.30 -23.24
N VAL A 307 23.72 -8.66 -23.33
CA VAL A 307 23.32 -7.84 -24.47
C VAL A 307 23.67 -6.39 -24.16
N ARG A 308 24.76 -5.87 -24.75
CA ARG A 308 25.17 -4.49 -24.54
C ARG A 308 24.32 -3.50 -25.34
N ILE A 309 24.23 -2.28 -24.83
CA ILE A 309 23.59 -1.15 -25.50
C ILE A 309 24.68 -0.25 -26.10
N ASN A 310 24.62 -0.03 -27.41
CA ASN A 310 25.62 0.73 -28.15
C ASN A 310 25.38 2.24 -28.10
N LYS A 311 24.12 2.68 -28.20
CA LYS A 311 23.77 4.10 -28.23
C LYS A 311 22.33 4.38 -27.82
N ILE A 312 22.13 5.58 -27.30
CA ILE A 312 20.82 6.20 -27.05
C ILE A 312 20.37 6.90 -28.34
N ARG A 313 19.18 6.58 -28.85
CA ARG A 313 18.66 7.13 -30.13
C ARG A 313 17.91 8.43 -29.98
N ARG A 314 17.26 8.64 -28.84
CA ARG A 314 16.48 9.82 -28.46
C ARG A 314 16.65 10.07 -26.97
N THR A 315 16.38 11.29 -26.52
CA THR A 315 16.35 11.64 -25.09
C THR A 315 15.52 10.61 -24.32
N PRO A 316 16.11 9.88 -23.35
CA PRO A 316 15.37 8.90 -22.56
C PRO A 316 14.26 9.56 -21.75
N LYS A 317 13.15 8.86 -21.53
CA LYS A 317 12.11 9.32 -20.61
C LYS A 317 12.60 9.21 -19.16
N ILE A 318 12.06 10.03 -18.25
CA ILE A 318 12.43 9.97 -16.83
C ILE A 318 11.92 8.66 -16.22
N GLY A 319 12.79 7.88 -15.59
CA GLY A 319 12.46 6.60 -14.99
C GLY A 319 12.32 5.44 -15.99
N GLN A 320 12.65 5.63 -17.27
CA GLN A 320 12.37 4.66 -18.35
C GLN A 320 12.76 3.19 -18.05
N VAL A 321 13.81 2.95 -17.28
CA VAL A 321 14.27 1.59 -16.95
C VAL A 321 13.36 0.89 -15.94
N ALA A 322 13.09 1.53 -14.79
CA ALA A 322 12.45 0.90 -13.63
C ALA A 322 11.24 1.67 -13.06
N GLY A 323 11.12 2.96 -13.38
CA GLY A 323 10.01 3.82 -13.00
C GLY A 323 8.89 3.81 -14.03
N GLU A 324 7.68 4.06 -13.57
CA GLU A 324 6.51 4.10 -14.42
C GLU A 324 6.51 5.37 -15.28
N VAL A 325 6.35 5.19 -16.60
CA VAL A 325 6.28 6.29 -17.54
C VAL A 325 4.96 6.24 -18.31
N ALA A 326 4.11 7.23 -18.06
CA ALA A 326 2.87 7.37 -18.82
C ALA A 326 3.17 7.82 -20.27
N ASP A 327 2.50 7.20 -21.24
CA ASP A 327 2.51 7.68 -22.61
C ASP A 327 1.49 8.81 -22.81
N LEU A 328 1.97 10.06 -22.69
CA LEU A 328 1.15 11.27 -22.88
C LEU A 328 0.65 11.47 -24.32
N SER A 329 1.09 10.66 -25.29
CA SER A 329 0.74 10.82 -26.70
C SER A 329 -0.53 10.10 -27.13
N SER A 330 -1.07 9.20 -26.30
CA SER A 330 -2.32 8.48 -26.54
C SER A 330 -3.36 8.85 -25.47
N GLY A 331 -4.59 9.19 -25.90
CA GLY A 331 -5.69 9.58 -25.01
C GLY A 331 -6.07 8.53 -23.95
N ASP A 332 -5.65 7.27 -24.12
CA ASP A 332 -5.56 6.23 -23.09
C ASP A 332 -4.08 6.00 -22.76
N ALA A 333 -3.54 6.71 -21.77
CA ALA A 333 -2.13 6.64 -21.43
C ALA A 333 -1.83 5.36 -20.64
N LYS A 334 -1.37 4.30 -21.34
CA LYS A 334 -0.70 3.16 -20.68
C LYS A 334 0.55 3.66 -19.96
N ALA A 335 0.85 3.04 -18.82
CA ALA A 335 1.96 3.41 -17.98
C ALA A 335 2.73 2.15 -17.57
N ASN A 336 4.01 2.07 -17.97
CA ASN A 336 4.88 0.93 -17.68
C ASN A 336 6.35 1.37 -17.63
N CYS A 337 7.23 0.43 -17.28
CA CYS A 337 8.67 0.61 -17.39
C CYS A 337 9.29 -0.45 -18.32
N MET A 338 10.51 -0.20 -18.80
CA MET A 338 11.23 -1.12 -19.69
C MET A 338 11.39 -2.51 -19.07
N LEU A 339 11.70 -2.59 -17.76
CA LEU A 339 11.88 -3.87 -17.06
C LEU A 339 10.61 -4.73 -17.02
N ASP A 340 9.41 -4.15 -17.02
CA ASP A 340 8.17 -4.93 -17.00
C ASP A 340 7.95 -5.72 -18.30
N GLN A 341 8.60 -5.30 -19.39
CA GLN A 341 8.52 -5.95 -20.71
C GLN A 341 9.67 -6.92 -20.96
N MET A 342 10.66 -6.99 -20.05
CA MET A 342 11.81 -7.87 -20.21
C MET A 342 11.44 -9.32 -19.91
N PRO A 343 12.11 -10.31 -20.54
CA PRO A 343 11.96 -11.71 -20.18
C PRO A 343 12.30 -11.98 -18.70
N PRO A 344 11.64 -12.96 -18.04
CA PRO A 344 11.94 -13.33 -16.66
C PRO A 344 13.44 -13.64 -16.43
N GLY A 345 13.96 -13.18 -15.30
CA GLY A 345 15.38 -13.35 -14.94
C GLY A 345 16.35 -12.40 -15.66
N SER A 346 15.83 -11.40 -16.38
CA SER A 346 16.68 -10.35 -16.96
C SER A 346 17.22 -9.41 -15.89
N ILE A 347 18.48 -8.98 -16.04
CA ILE A 347 19.12 -8.00 -15.15
C ILE A 347 19.65 -6.86 -16.00
N VAL A 348 19.15 -5.65 -15.75
CA VAL A 348 19.66 -4.43 -16.40
C VAL A 348 20.80 -3.89 -15.55
N ALA A 349 21.99 -3.76 -16.13
CA ALA A 349 23.16 -3.20 -15.47
C ALA A 349 23.62 -1.92 -16.17
N THR A 350 23.87 -0.87 -15.39
CA THR A 350 24.42 0.42 -15.86
C THR A 350 25.68 0.72 -15.08
N THR A 351 26.78 0.99 -15.76
CA THR A 351 28.03 1.47 -15.15
C THR A 351 28.29 2.90 -15.60
N ILE A 352 28.56 3.79 -14.65
CA ILE A 352 28.82 5.22 -14.83
C ILE A 352 30.25 5.48 -14.33
N ILE A 353 31.03 6.23 -15.09
CA ILE A 353 32.39 6.61 -14.76
C ILE A 353 32.44 8.13 -14.62
N ILE A 354 32.70 8.60 -13.40
CA ILE A 354 32.83 10.02 -13.08
C ILE A 354 34.12 10.52 -13.72
N SER A 355 33.97 11.16 -14.89
CA SER A 355 35.08 11.59 -15.74
C SER A 355 35.38 13.07 -15.51
N PRO A 356 36.66 13.49 -15.45
CA PRO A 356 37.03 14.92 -15.38
C PRO A 356 36.49 15.73 -16.56
N GLN A 357 35.76 16.80 -16.28
CA GLN A 357 35.07 17.57 -17.33
C GLN A 357 36.04 18.35 -18.23
N ASP A 358 37.21 18.73 -17.73
CA ASP A 358 38.27 19.39 -18.49
C ASP A 358 38.87 18.45 -19.55
N GLU A 359 39.08 17.18 -19.22
CA GLU A 359 39.52 16.16 -20.18
C GLU A 359 38.48 15.91 -21.28
N ILE A 360 37.20 15.86 -20.88
CA ILE A 360 36.09 15.72 -21.81
C ILE A 360 36.01 16.95 -22.73
N GLN A 361 36.12 18.16 -22.18
CA GLN A 361 36.12 19.40 -22.96
C GLN A 361 37.28 19.44 -23.95
N ASN A 362 38.47 19.03 -23.51
CA ASN A 362 39.65 18.91 -24.37
C ASN A 362 39.44 17.88 -25.49
N HIS A 363 38.73 16.78 -25.22
CA HIS A 363 38.37 15.80 -26.24
C HIS A 363 37.39 16.38 -27.26
N VAL A 364 36.35 17.11 -26.82
CA VAL A 364 35.41 17.80 -27.71
C VAL A 364 36.13 18.84 -28.56
N ASN A 365 37.05 19.62 -27.99
CA ASN A 365 37.87 20.58 -28.72
C ASN A 365 38.72 19.89 -29.79
N LYS A 366 39.35 18.76 -29.47
CA LYS A 366 40.11 17.96 -30.45
C LYS A 366 39.24 17.42 -31.60
N ILE A 367 37.98 17.04 -31.33
CA ILE A 367 37.03 16.63 -32.37
C ILE A 367 36.69 17.81 -33.28
N ASN A 368 36.37 18.96 -32.67
CA ASN A 368 36.05 20.20 -33.38
C ASN A 368 37.21 20.64 -34.29
N ASP A 369 38.45 20.63 -33.79
CA ASP A 369 39.65 21.01 -34.55
C ASP A 369 39.95 20.07 -35.72
N LYS A 370 39.55 18.79 -35.61
CA LYS A 370 39.72 17.78 -36.65
C LYS A 370 38.63 17.80 -37.71
N ALA A 371 37.45 18.37 -37.41
CA ALA A 371 36.36 18.55 -38.35
C ALA A 371 36.66 19.69 -39.34
N LYS A 372 37.72 19.53 -40.15
CA LYS A 372 38.15 20.50 -41.18
C LYS A 372 37.53 20.16 -42.53
N GLY A 373 36.93 21.16 -43.19
CA GLY A 373 36.31 21.03 -44.52
C GLY A 373 34.87 21.55 -44.60
N GLU A 374 34.35 21.64 -45.83
CA GLU A 374 32.99 22.09 -46.18
C GLU A 374 32.00 20.92 -46.41
N SER A 375 32.40 19.68 -46.11
CA SER A 375 31.47 18.55 -46.16
C SER A 375 30.38 18.73 -45.11
N VAL A 376 29.15 18.35 -45.44
CA VAL A 376 27.98 18.38 -44.52
C VAL A 376 28.30 17.70 -43.18
N ASP A 377 28.97 16.55 -43.19
CA ASP A 377 29.34 15.83 -41.96
C ASP A 377 30.29 16.62 -41.06
N ALA A 378 31.24 17.36 -41.65
CA ALA A 378 32.16 18.22 -40.90
C ALA A 378 31.43 19.43 -40.31
N GLU A 379 30.47 20.01 -41.03
CA GLU A 379 29.64 21.11 -40.52
C GLU A 379 28.73 20.65 -39.38
N MET A 380 28.02 19.53 -39.53
CA MET A 380 27.20 18.94 -38.47
C MET A 380 28.02 18.56 -37.24
N THR A 381 29.25 18.06 -37.43
CA THR A 381 30.16 17.74 -36.31
C THR A 381 30.55 19.00 -35.53
N ARG A 382 30.84 20.11 -36.21
CA ARG A 382 31.14 21.40 -35.55
C ARG A 382 29.92 21.91 -34.78
N GLN A 383 28.75 21.92 -35.40
CA GLN A 383 27.50 22.30 -34.74
C GLN A 383 27.22 21.45 -33.49
N ALA A 384 27.44 20.14 -33.54
CA ALA A 384 27.29 19.26 -32.39
C ALA A 384 28.32 19.55 -31.28
N CYS A 385 29.56 19.92 -31.64
CA CYS A 385 30.57 20.34 -30.68
C CYS A 385 30.20 21.66 -30.00
N ASP A 386 29.62 22.60 -30.74
CA ASP A 386 29.17 23.89 -30.18
C ASP A 386 28.00 23.69 -29.21
N VAL A 387 27.00 22.88 -29.57
CA VAL A 387 25.91 22.50 -28.66
C VAL A 387 26.45 21.80 -27.40
N ALA A 388 27.43 20.91 -27.55
CA ALA A 388 28.04 20.24 -26.39
C ALA A 388 28.76 21.25 -25.48
N LYS A 389 29.49 22.21 -26.04
CA LYS A 389 30.14 23.29 -25.27
C LYS A 389 29.12 24.15 -24.53
N ASP A 390 28.01 24.52 -25.17
CA ASP A 390 26.97 25.32 -24.55
C ASP A 390 26.34 24.60 -23.35
N LEU A 391 26.03 23.30 -23.50
CA LEU A 391 25.52 22.46 -22.41
C LEU A 391 26.52 22.32 -21.26
N MET A 392 27.80 22.09 -21.58
CA MET A 392 28.88 22.01 -20.57
C MET A 392 29.06 23.35 -19.85
N GLY A 393 28.98 24.48 -20.57
CA GLY A 393 29.00 25.82 -20.01
C GLY A 393 27.81 26.12 -19.09
N GLY A 394 26.66 25.50 -19.36
CA GLY A 394 25.47 25.53 -18.50
C GLY A 394 25.52 24.62 -17.28
N GLY A 395 26.65 23.94 -17.00
CA GLY A 395 26.82 23.09 -15.83
C GLY A 395 26.35 21.64 -15.99
N HIS A 396 25.99 21.22 -17.21
CA HIS A 396 25.66 19.81 -17.49
C HIS A 396 26.94 19.00 -17.71
N LYS A 397 27.18 18.00 -16.86
CA LYS A 397 28.34 17.11 -16.96
C LYS A 397 28.12 16.01 -18.00
N LEU A 398 29.18 15.67 -18.73
CA LEU A 398 29.23 14.55 -19.65
C LEU A 398 30.12 13.44 -19.05
N TYR A 399 29.55 12.26 -18.84
CA TYR A 399 30.24 11.11 -18.28
C TYR A 399 30.38 9.98 -19.28
N ARG A 400 31.27 9.05 -19.00
CA ARG A 400 31.30 7.77 -19.71
C ARG A 400 30.37 6.79 -19.01
N SER A 401 29.60 6.03 -19.78
CA SER A 401 28.74 4.98 -19.26
C SER A 401 28.71 3.77 -20.18
N MET A 402 28.33 2.63 -19.62
CA MET A 402 27.95 1.44 -20.37
C MET A 402 26.69 0.85 -19.76
N MET A 403 25.83 0.27 -20.59
CA MET A 403 24.60 -0.38 -20.14
C MET A 403 24.44 -1.71 -20.86
N CYS A 404 23.95 -2.71 -20.16
CA CYS A 404 23.67 -4.03 -20.72
C CYS A 404 22.46 -4.68 -20.05
N VAL A 405 21.97 -5.73 -20.71
CA VAL A 405 20.95 -6.63 -20.16
C VAL A 405 21.53 -8.03 -20.12
N TYR A 406 21.63 -8.60 -18.93
CA TYR A 406 21.91 -10.02 -18.76
C TYR A 406 20.64 -10.81 -18.98
N ILE A 407 20.75 -11.89 -19.74
CA ILE A 407 19.66 -12.83 -19.99
C ILE A 407 20.16 -14.26 -19.86
N ARG A 408 19.22 -15.17 -19.56
CA ARG A 408 19.45 -16.61 -19.52
C ARG A 408 18.34 -17.37 -20.24
N GLY A 409 18.69 -18.47 -20.90
CA GLY A 409 17.75 -19.35 -21.59
C GLY A 409 17.83 -20.79 -21.08
N GLU A 410 16.80 -21.58 -21.34
CA GLU A 410 16.82 -23.03 -21.05
C GLU A 410 17.84 -23.78 -21.92
N ASP A 411 18.02 -23.29 -23.14
CA ASP A 411 18.98 -23.77 -24.11
C ASP A 411 19.40 -22.62 -25.05
N ASN A 412 20.32 -22.88 -25.98
CA ASN A 412 20.81 -21.88 -26.94
C ASN A 412 19.73 -21.41 -27.95
N ARG A 413 18.60 -22.10 -28.10
CA ARG A 413 17.49 -21.67 -28.95
C ARG A 413 16.59 -20.71 -28.18
N ASP A 414 16.24 -21.04 -26.94
CA ASP A 414 15.50 -20.17 -26.04
C ASP A 414 16.28 -18.87 -25.75
N LEU A 415 17.58 -18.97 -25.49
CA LEU A 415 18.44 -17.81 -25.30
C LEU A 415 18.43 -16.87 -26.51
N ARG A 416 18.46 -17.41 -27.73
CA ARG A 416 18.35 -16.60 -28.96
C ARG A 416 16.99 -15.92 -29.09
N LYS A 417 15.90 -16.59 -28.72
CA LYS A 417 14.56 -15.99 -28.69
C LYS A 417 14.52 -14.82 -27.69
N LYS A 418 14.95 -15.04 -26.44
CA LYS A 418 15.02 -14.00 -25.41
C LYS A 418 15.94 -12.84 -25.80
N SER A 419 17.05 -13.11 -26.49
CA SER A 419 17.95 -12.08 -27.02
C SER A 419 17.25 -11.18 -28.05
N ASN A 420 16.40 -11.75 -28.91
CA ASN A 420 15.59 -10.99 -29.86
C ASN A 420 14.47 -10.20 -29.17
N ASP A 421 13.83 -10.79 -28.16
CA ASP A 421 12.78 -10.14 -27.37
C ASP A 421 13.37 -8.91 -26.65
N VAL A 422 14.51 -9.06 -25.95
CA VAL A 422 15.24 -7.94 -25.32
C VAL A 422 15.65 -6.89 -26.35
N SER A 423 16.16 -7.31 -27.52
CA SER A 423 16.54 -6.35 -28.57
C SER A 423 15.35 -5.52 -29.05
N THR A 424 14.17 -6.14 -29.16
CA THR A 424 12.93 -5.45 -29.50
C THR A 424 12.55 -4.43 -28.42
N VAL A 425 12.56 -4.83 -27.15
CA VAL A 425 12.25 -3.96 -26.01
C VAL A 425 13.21 -2.78 -25.92
N LEU A 426 14.51 -2.99 -26.13
CA LEU A 426 15.50 -1.92 -26.16
C LEU A 426 15.19 -0.92 -27.29
N LEU A 427 14.90 -1.42 -28.50
CA LEU A 427 14.64 -0.57 -29.66
C LEU A 427 13.37 0.28 -29.52
N THR A 428 12.29 -0.27 -28.95
CA THR A 428 11.05 0.48 -28.66
C THR A 428 11.27 1.55 -27.60
N ASN A 429 12.22 1.30 -26.69
CA ASN A 429 12.69 2.25 -25.67
C ASN A 429 13.83 3.16 -26.16
N ASN A 430 14.05 3.29 -27.48
CA ASN A 430 15.08 4.16 -28.07
C ASN A 430 16.53 3.82 -27.66
N LEU A 431 16.80 2.59 -27.22
CA LEU A 431 18.14 2.08 -26.92
C LEU A 431 18.56 1.10 -28.04
N SER A 432 19.74 1.30 -28.62
CA SER A 432 20.23 0.43 -29.70
C SER A 432 21.07 -0.70 -29.13
N PRO A 433 20.64 -1.98 -29.17
CA PRO A 433 21.48 -3.10 -28.76
C PRO A 433 22.65 -3.30 -29.73
N VAL A 434 23.76 -3.86 -29.23
CA VAL A 434 24.84 -4.44 -30.03
C VAL A 434 24.36 -5.78 -30.56
N ARG A 435 24.53 -6.03 -31.86
CA ARG A 435 24.21 -7.34 -32.45
C ARG A 435 25.25 -8.37 -32.03
N GLU A 436 24.84 -9.62 -31.91
CA GLU A 436 25.72 -10.72 -31.51
C GLU A 436 26.96 -10.84 -32.41
N GLU A 437 26.77 -10.72 -33.72
CA GLU A 437 27.85 -10.76 -34.71
C GLU A 437 28.81 -9.56 -34.64
N ASP A 438 28.35 -8.42 -34.08
CA ASP A 438 29.10 -7.17 -33.98
C ASP A 438 29.73 -6.97 -32.59
N GLU A 439 29.56 -7.92 -31.67
CA GLU A 439 30.03 -7.83 -30.29
C GLU A 439 31.55 -8.00 -30.20
N SER A 440 32.25 -6.87 -30.23
CA SER A 440 33.72 -6.79 -30.19
C SER A 440 34.37 -7.20 -28.87
N LEU A 441 33.65 -7.25 -27.76
CA LEU A 441 34.17 -7.69 -26.45
C LEU A 441 33.97 -9.20 -26.21
N GLY A 442 33.17 -9.88 -27.03
CA GLY A 442 32.87 -11.30 -26.86
C GLY A 442 32.45 -11.66 -25.42
N LEU A 443 33.07 -12.71 -24.87
CA LEU A 443 32.80 -13.21 -23.51
C LEU A 443 33.17 -12.21 -22.40
N ASP A 444 34.06 -11.25 -22.66
CA ASP A 444 34.49 -10.26 -21.67
C ASP A 444 33.39 -9.24 -21.36
N SER A 445 32.44 -9.04 -22.29
CA SER A 445 31.26 -8.19 -22.08
C SER A 445 30.45 -8.60 -20.85
N TYR A 446 30.39 -9.91 -20.56
CA TYR A 446 29.70 -10.45 -19.39
C TYR A 446 30.44 -10.07 -18.10
N ILE A 447 31.77 -10.17 -18.09
CA ILE A 447 32.58 -9.97 -16.89
C ILE A 447 32.70 -8.47 -16.57
N PHE A 448 32.92 -7.61 -17.57
CA PHE A 448 33.11 -6.17 -17.33
C PHE A 448 31.92 -5.50 -16.66
N ASN A 449 30.72 -6.01 -16.90
CA ASN A 449 29.51 -5.44 -16.34
C ASN A 449 29.12 -6.08 -14.99
N LEU A 450 29.91 -7.01 -14.44
CA LEU A 450 29.68 -7.56 -13.10
C LEU A 450 30.08 -6.54 -12.02
N PRO A 451 29.56 -6.69 -10.78
CA PRO A 451 29.93 -5.83 -9.67
C PRO A 451 31.46 -5.74 -9.49
N MET A 452 31.99 -4.51 -9.42
CA MET A 452 33.39 -4.17 -9.11
C MET A 452 34.43 -4.61 -10.18
N CYS A 453 34.00 -5.22 -11.28
CA CYS A 453 34.90 -5.84 -12.27
C CYS A 453 35.49 -4.86 -13.31
N TYR A 454 34.89 -3.69 -13.51
CA TYR A 454 35.34 -2.76 -14.54
C TYR A 454 36.55 -1.94 -14.09
N GLU A 455 37.61 -1.91 -14.90
CA GLU A 455 38.81 -1.12 -14.63
C GLU A 455 39.06 -0.09 -15.76
N PRO A 456 38.79 1.21 -15.53
CA PRO A 456 38.89 2.25 -16.55
C PRO A 456 40.26 2.34 -17.24
N ASN A 457 41.35 2.16 -16.49
CA ASN A 457 42.72 2.26 -17.01
C ASN A 457 43.07 1.16 -18.01
N MET A 458 42.34 0.04 -17.98
CA MET A 458 42.51 -1.08 -18.90
C MET A 458 41.71 -0.91 -20.19
N ASP A 459 40.63 -0.11 -20.22
CA ASP A 459 39.85 0.22 -21.42
C ASP A 459 40.37 1.48 -22.15
N LYS A 460 41.66 1.46 -22.53
CA LYS A 460 42.36 2.63 -23.11
C LYS A 460 41.72 3.24 -24.35
N ASN A 461 40.86 2.50 -25.06
CA ASN A 461 40.19 2.94 -26.28
C ASN A 461 38.68 3.12 -26.11
N PHE A 462 38.17 3.07 -24.88
CA PHE A 462 36.74 3.20 -24.56
C PHE A 462 35.88 2.23 -25.39
N LYS A 463 36.35 0.99 -25.55
CA LYS A 463 35.62 -0.04 -26.32
C LYS A 463 34.31 -0.39 -25.64
N ALA A 464 34.31 -0.42 -24.31
CA ALA A 464 33.16 -0.78 -23.49
C ALA A 464 32.19 0.39 -23.31
N THR A 465 32.70 1.61 -23.15
CA THR A 465 31.93 2.77 -22.70
C THR A 465 31.55 3.76 -23.81
N ARG A 466 30.55 4.59 -23.55
CA ARG A 466 30.03 5.64 -24.44
C ARG A 466 29.82 6.92 -23.64
N PRO A 467 30.01 8.11 -24.23
CA PRO A 467 29.67 9.36 -23.55
C PRO A 467 28.14 9.50 -23.42
N ALA A 468 27.68 9.94 -22.25
CA ALA A 468 26.27 10.23 -21.96
C ALA A 468 26.18 11.42 -21.00
N TRP A 469 25.20 12.30 -21.25
CA TRP A 469 24.91 13.42 -20.36
C TRP A 469 24.41 12.90 -19.01
N SER A 470 24.85 13.54 -17.92
CA SER A 470 24.41 13.24 -16.56
C SER A 470 22.88 13.23 -16.44
N GLN A 471 22.20 14.16 -17.13
CA GLN A 471 20.74 14.21 -17.20
C GLN A 471 20.13 12.94 -17.85
N HIS A 472 20.71 12.44 -18.94
CA HIS A 472 20.25 11.20 -19.58
C HIS A 472 20.52 9.98 -18.71
N ILE A 473 21.64 9.97 -17.98
CA ILE A 473 21.97 8.94 -16.99
C ILE A 473 20.95 8.98 -15.85
N ALA A 474 20.59 10.16 -15.35
CA ALA A 474 19.54 10.33 -14.34
C ALA A 474 18.19 9.83 -14.84
N ASN A 475 17.79 10.16 -16.08
CA ASN A 475 16.55 9.66 -16.68
C ASN A 475 16.51 8.11 -16.76
N LEU A 476 17.65 7.48 -17.07
CA LEU A 476 17.79 6.02 -17.16
C LEU A 476 18.09 5.34 -15.81
N SER A 477 18.27 6.11 -14.74
CA SER A 477 18.63 5.60 -13.43
C SER A 477 17.54 4.69 -12.88
N SER A 478 17.95 3.58 -12.27
CA SER A 478 17.02 2.63 -11.65
C SER A 478 16.53 3.08 -10.26
N VAL A 479 16.90 4.28 -9.83
CA VAL A 479 16.40 4.89 -8.58
C VAL A 479 14.93 5.31 -8.67
N PHE A 480 14.39 5.46 -9.88
CA PHE A 480 12.95 5.64 -10.09
C PHE A 480 12.27 4.27 -10.06
N GLY A 481 11.17 4.17 -9.33
CA GLY A 481 10.45 2.91 -9.15
C GLY A 481 9.02 3.13 -8.69
N ARG A 482 8.54 2.22 -7.87
CA ARG A 482 7.15 2.10 -7.43
C ARG A 482 7.07 2.17 -5.91
N HIS A 483 5.95 2.63 -5.37
CA HIS A 483 5.80 2.78 -3.92
C HIS A 483 5.73 1.40 -3.24
N ARG A 484 6.35 1.25 -2.07
CA ARG A 484 6.31 0.01 -1.26
C ARG A 484 5.62 0.16 0.09
N GLY A 485 5.15 1.36 0.39
CA GLY A 485 4.56 1.69 1.67
C GLY A 485 5.63 2.08 2.68
N THR A 486 5.35 1.89 3.96
CA THR A 486 6.21 2.26 5.08
C THR A 486 7.10 1.10 5.55
N GLY A 487 6.86 -0.11 5.05
CA GLY A 487 7.52 -1.34 5.49
C GLY A 487 6.82 -2.04 6.66
N HIS A 488 5.71 -1.50 7.18
CA HIS A 488 4.96 -2.14 8.28
C HIS A 488 3.78 -2.97 7.74
N PRO A 489 3.83 -4.32 7.76
CA PRO A 489 2.84 -5.18 7.12
C PRO A 489 1.53 -5.40 7.91
N GLY A 490 1.03 -4.37 8.59
CA GLY A 490 -0.30 -4.41 9.23
C GLY A 490 -1.43 -4.53 8.21
N GLN A 491 -1.25 -3.92 7.04
CA GLN A 491 -2.02 -4.14 5.83
C GLN A 491 -1.08 -4.28 4.63
N THR A 492 -1.31 -5.29 3.81
CA THR A 492 -0.56 -5.61 2.59
C THR A 492 -1.49 -5.51 1.38
N ASN A 493 -1.15 -4.59 0.47
CA ASN A 493 -1.65 -4.52 -0.89
C ASN A 493 -0.48 -4.71 -1.86
N PHE A 494 -0.65 -4.38 -3.14
CA PHE A 494 0.43 -4.41 -4.12
C PHE A 494 0.59 -3.06 -4.82
N ASN A 495 1.76 -2.76 -5.35
CA ASN A 495 1.91 -1.68 -6.34
C ASN A 495 1.61 -2.21 -7.75
N ARG A 496 1.66 -1.35 -8.78
CA ARG A 496 1.39 -1.80 -10.17
C ARG A 496 2.42 -2.81 -10.66
N GLY A 497 3.62 -2.81 -10.12
CA GLY A 497 4.67 -3.78 -10.43
C GLY A 497 4.45 -5.16 -9.82
N GLY A 498 3.49 -5.32 -8.91
CA GLY A 498 3.25 -6.58 -8.20
C GLY A 498 4.13 -6.79 -6.97
N GLU A 499 4.78 -5.72 -6.48
CA GLU A 499 5.50 -5.77 -5.20
C GLU A 499 4.53 -5.49 -4.05
N PRO A 500 4.75 -6.07 -2.85
CA PRO A 500 3.96 -5.78 -1.67
C PRO A 500 4.07 -4.30 -1.32
N LEU A 501 2.92 -3.70 -1.03
CA LEU A 501 2.79 -2.35 -0.51
C LEU A 501 2.20 -2.46 0.88
N THR A 502 3.00 -2.12 1.89
CA THR A 502 2.69 -2.39 3.29
C THR A 502 2.54 -1.10 4.09
N ILE A 503 1.44 -0.97 4.81
CA ILE A 503 1.17 0.14 5.73
C ILE A 503 0.45 -0.38 6.97
N ASP A 504 0.58 0.32 8.08
CA ASP A 504 -0.18 0.03 9.29
C ASP A 504 -0.70 1.31 9.96
N PRO A 505 -1.97 1.69 9.72
CA PRO A 505 -2.59 2.84 10.39
C PRO A 505 -2.55 2.78 11.93
N PHE A 506 -2.45 1.58 12.49
CA PHE A 506 -2.44 1.34 13.93
C PHE A 506 -1.03 1.35 14.53
N ASN A 507 0.02 1.37 13.71
CA ASN A 507 1.39 1.59 14.13
C ASN A 507 1.68 3.10 14.31
N GLY A 508 2.27 3.48 15.45
CA GLY A 508 2.60 4.87 15.76
C GLY A 508 3.65 5.49 14.83
N ALA A 509 4.47 4.69 14.14
CA ALA A 509 5.46 5.18 13.17
C ALA A 509 4.82 5.61 11.84
N ASP A 510 3.66 5.04 11.50
CA ASP A 510 2.98 5.27 10.23
C ASP A 510 2.00 6.45 10.27
N ARG A 511 1.53 6.82 11.46
CA ARG A 511 0.60 7.93 11.68
C ARG A 511 1.25 9.10 12.41
N LYS A 512 0.72 10.30 12.21
CA LYS A 512 1.17 11.53 12.87
C LYS A 512 0.19 12.01 13.94
N LYS A 513 -1.12 11.84 13.72
CA LYS A 513 -2.20 12.33 14.58
C LYS A 513 -3.00 11.18 15.19
N ASN A 514 -3.63 10.33 14.38
CA ASN A 514 -4.55 9.28 14.83
C ASN A 514 -4.71 8.17 13.78
N ALA A 515 -5.44 7.09 14.13
CA ALA A 515 -5.74 5.99 13.21
C ALA A 515 -7.20 6.01 12.70
N HIS A 516 -7.87 7.18 12.73
CA HIS A 516 -9.20 7.32 12.14
C HIS A 516 -9.09 7.28 10.61
N GLY A 517 -10.06 6.62 9.97
CA GLY A 517 -10.02 6.36 8.54
C GLY A 517 -11.32 6.66 7.80
N LEU A 518 -11.20 7.05 6.54
CA LEU A 518 -12.29 7.21 5.59
C LEU A 518 -12.00 6.36 4.35
N ILE A 519 -12.95 5.52 3.95
CA ILE A 519 -12.88 4.72 2.73
C ILE A 519 -13.91 5.27 1.74
N LEU A 520 -13.43 5.76 0.61
CA LEU A 520 -14.24 6.31 -0.48
C LEU A 520 -14.19 5.39 -1.69
N GLY A 521 -15.35 5.07 -2.24
CA GLY A 521 -15.43 4.27 -3.46
C GLY A 521 -16.86 4.22 -3.99
N PRO A 522 -17.13 4.74 -5.19
CA PRO A 522 -18.43 4.65 -5.83
C PRO A 522 -18.96 3.21 -5.94
N THR A 523 -20.25 3.06 -6.24
CA THR A 523 -20.86 1.74 -6.43
C THR A 523 -20.03 0.89 -7.41
N GLY A 524 -19.66 -0.31 -6.96
CA GLY A 524 -18.85 -1.22 -7.76
C GLY A 524 -17.36 -0.91 -7.79
N ALA A 525 -16.83 0.14 -7.13
CA ALA A 525 -15.38 0.38 -7.03
C ALA A 525 -14.65 -0.79 -6.35
N GLY A 526 -15.33 -1.55 -5.49
CA GLY A 526 -14.77 -2.68 -4.75
C GLY A 526 -14.67 -2.45 -3.24
N LYS A 527 -15.40 -1.46 -2.71
CA LYS A 527 -15.43 -1.05 -1.30
C LYS A 527 -15.61 -2.23 -0.33
N SER A 528 -16.66 -3.04 -0.50
CA SER A 528 -16.93 -4.18 0.41
C SER A 528 -15.85 -5.26 0.36
N ALA A 529 -15.25 -5.51 -0.82
CA ALA A 529 -14.13 -6.44 -0.96
C ALA A 529 -12.86 -5.91 -0.28
N PHE A 530 -12.59 -4.60 -0.42
CA PHE A 530 -11.50 -3.94 0.28
C PHE A 530 -11.69 -3.99 1.79
N ILE A 531 -12.87 -3.66 2.31
CA ILE A 531 -13.20 -3.72 3.74
C ILE A 531 -13.09 -5.15 4.29
N THR A 532 -13.56 -6.14 3.54
CA THR A 532 -13.44 -7.56 3.94
C THR A 532 -11.98 -7.97 4.05
N SER A 533 -11.16 -7.60 3.06
CA SER A 533 -9.71 -7.84 3.08
C SER A 533 -9.05 -7.11 4.26
N MET A 534 -9.27 -5.81 4.40
CA MET A 534 -8.73 -4.99 5.49
C MET A 534 -9.09 -5.55 6.86
N SER A 535 -10.38 -5.88 7.08
CA SER A 535 -10.88 -6.47 8.33
C SER A 535 -10.19 -7.80 8.63
N SER A 536 -10.01 -8.64 7.61
CA SER A 536 -9.32 -9.92 7.74
C SER A 536 -7.85 -9.76 8.15
N GLN A 537 -7.17 -8.73 7.64
CA GLN A 537 -5.77 -8.42 7.94
C GLN A 537 -5.59 -7.86 9.35
N ILE A 538 -6.39 -6.85 9.74
CA ILE A 538 -6.28 -6.25 11.08
C ILE A 538 -6.65 -7.27 12.16
N MET A 539 -7.58 -8.19 11.90
CA MET A 539 -7.93 -9.26 12.83
C MET A 539 -6.81 -10.31 12.98
N ALA A 540 -5.98 -10.50 11.96
CA ALA A 540 -4.82 -11.39 12.02
C ALA A 540 -3.60 -10.74 12.67
N MET A 541 -3.39 -9.44 12.42
CA MET A 541 -2.20 -8.70 12.87
C MET A 541 -2.36 -8.11 14.27
N ILE A 542 -3.51 -7.49 14.56
CA ILE A 542 -3.71 -6.69 15.78
C ILE A 542 -4.82 -7.28 16.68
N ARG A 543 -5.80 -7.94 16.04
CA ARG A 543 -7.02 -8.48 16.67
C ARG A 543 -7.73 -7.41 17.52
N PRO A 544 -8.14 -6.27 16.94
CA PRO A 544 -8.92 -5.28 17.67
C PRO A 544 -10.24 -5.87 18.17
N ARG A 545 -10.93 -5.14 19.05
CA ARG A 545 -12.38 -5.34 19.23
C ARG A 545 -13.05 -4.69 18.02
N LEU A 546 -13.42 -5.50 17.03
CA LEU A 546 -13.91 -5.02 15.74
C LEU A 546 -15.43 -4.88 15.76
N PHE A 547 -15.92 -3.67 15.53
CA PHE A 547 -17.32 -3.38 15.32
C PHE A 547 -17.55 -3.07 13.84
N ILE A 548 -18.47 -3.79 13.19
CA ILE A 548 -18.91 -3.48 11.83
C ILE A 548 -20.38 -3.11 11.88
N ILE A 549 -20.68 -1.86 11.54
CA ILE A 549 -22.03 -1.32 11.46
C ILE A 549 -22.38 -1.27 9.98
N GLU A 550 -23.45 -1.96 9.60
CA GLU A 550 -23.81 -2.12 8.20
C GLU A 550 -25.32 -2.12 7.98
N ALA A 551 -25.73 -2.03 6.71
CA ALA A 551 -27.10 -2.25 6.28
C ALA A 551 -27.10 -3.32 5.17
N GLY A 552 -27.67 -4.50 5.47
CA GLY A 552 -27.90 -5.53 4.43
C GLY A 552 -27.04 -6.79 4.50
N ASN A 553 -26.37 -7.04 5.63
CA ASN A 553 -25.68 -8.30 5.95
C ASN A 553 -24.64 -8.72 4.90
N SER A 554 -23.85 -7.76 4.43
CA SER A 554 -22.67 -7.92 3.58
C SER A 554 -21.48 -8.54 4.33
N PHE A 555 -21.35 -8.32 5.63
CA PHE A 555 -20.20 -8.81 6.42
C PHE A 555 -20.55 -9.99 7.34
N GLY A 556 -21.82 -10.41 7.39
CA GLY A 556 -22.26 -11.55 8.20
C GLY A 556 -21.48 -12.86 7.93
N LEU A 557 -21.15 -13.14 6.67
CA LEU A 557 -20.36 -14.31 6.28
C LEU A 557 -18.89 -14.21 6.75
N LEU A 558 -18.32 -13.00 6.77
CA LEU A 558 -17.00 -12.77 7.34
C LEU A 558 -16.99 -13.05 8.85
N ALA A 559 -18.05 -12.65 9.57
CA ALA A 559 -18.20 -13.01 10.97
C ALA A 559 -18.37 -14.52 11.20
N ASP A 560 -19.15 -15.22 10.38
CA ASP A 560 -19.24 -16.69 10.46
C ASP A 560 -17.89 -17.35 10.23
N TYR A 561 -17.09 -16.80 9.30
CA TYR A 561 -15.74 -17.28 9.06
C TYR A 561 -14.84 -17.09 10.29
N PHE A 562 -14.83 -15.90 10.91
CA PHE A 562 -14.09 -15.66 12.15
C PHE A 562 -14.53 -16.59 13.29
N GLU A 563 -15.83 -16.78 13.48
CA GLU A 563 -16.37 -17.70 14.50
C GLU A 563 -15.89 -19.14 14.26
N SER A 564 -15.92 -19.59 13.00
CA SER A 564 -15.43 -20.92 12.63
C SER A 564 -13.95 -21.14 12.95
N ARG A 565 -13.17 -20.07 13.14
CA ARG A 565 -11.74 -20.09 13.48
C ARG A 565 -11.45 -19.72 14.94
N GLY A 566 -12.46 -19.81 15.80
CA GLY A 566 -12.31 -19.69 17.25
C GLY A 566 -12.31 -18.25 17.78
N MET A 567 -12.73 -17.28 16.96
CA MET A 567 -13.02 -15.93 17.47
C MET A 567 -14.41 -15.88 18.11
N THR A 568 -14.55 -15.02 19.11
CA THR A 568 -15.85 -14.75 19.71
C THR A 568 -16.60 -13.71 18.88
N VAL A 569 -17.84 -14.03 18.49
CA VAL A 569 -18.63 -13.19 17.59
C VAL A 569 -19.98 -12.85 18.21
N ASN A 570 -20.37 -11.58 18.09
CA ASN A 570 -21.69 -11.09 18.47
C ASN A 570 -22.40 -10.52 17.24
N LYS A 571 -23.56 -11.08 16.88
CA LYS A 571 -24.36 -10.61 15.73
C LYS A 571 -25.64 -9.97 16.23
N VAL A 572 -25.78 -8.67 15.99
CA VAL A 572 -26.92 -7.85 16.40
C VAL A 572 -27.70 -7.46 15.15
N SER A 573 -28.99 -7.80 15.08
CA SER A 573 -29.86 -7.45 13.96
C SER A 573 -31.07 -6.69 14.47
N LEU A 574 -31.20 -5.42 14.08
CA LEU A 574 -32.30 -4.56 14.49
C LEU A 574 -33.53 -4.80 13.61
N LYS A 575 -34.33 -5.78 14.03
CA LYS A 575 -35.62 -6.14 13.41
C LYS A 575 -36.70 -6.38 14.46
N PRO A 576 -37.98 -6.18 14.13
CA PRO A 576 -39.08 -6.47 15.04
C PRO A 576 -39.00 -7.89 15.60
N GLY A 577 -39.16 -8.03 16.93
CA GLY A 577 -39.09 -9.32 17.61
C GLY A 577 -37.69 -9.95 17.69
N SER A 578 -36.62 -9.19 17.40
CA SER A 578 -35.23 -9.66 17.54
C SER A 578 -34.78 -9.87 19.00
N GLY A 579 -35.48 -9.23 19.96
CA GLY A 579 -35.08 -9.21 21.37
C GLY A 579 -33.85 -8.34 21.66
N VAL A 580 -33.38 -7.55 20.69
CA VAL A 580 -32.26 -6.62 20.88
C VAL A 580 -32.75 -5.35 21.56
N THR A 581 -32.14 -5.02 22.69
CA THR A 581 -32.44 -3.82 23.49
C THR A 581 -31.26 -2.85 23.48
N MET A 582 -31.54 -1.57 23.26
CA MET A 582 -30.60 -0.46 23.29
C MET A 582 -31.21 0.73 24.06
N PRO A 583 -31.41 0.64 25.38
CA PRO A 583 -31.89 1.78 26.17
C PRO A 583 -30.90 2.96 26.11
N PRO A 584 -31.29 4.11 25.55
CA PRO A 584 -30.38 5.24 25.35
C PRO A 584 -30.05 5.98 26.65
N PHE A 585 -30.92 5.89 27.67
CA PHE A 585 -30.78 6.61 28.94
C PHE A 585 -30.25 5.73 30.08
N ALA A 586 -29.69 4.55 29.80
CA ALA A 586 -29.21 3.62 30.82
C ALA A 586 -28.18 4.25 31.78
N ASP A 587 -27.35 5.17 31.27
CA ASP A 587 -26.31 5.86 32.05
C ASP A 587 -26.83 7.08 32.81
N ALA A 588 -28.14 7.41 32.76
CA ALA A 588 -28.68 8.65 33.34
C ALA A 588 -28.50 8.75 34.87
N HIS A 589 -28.34 7.60 35.52
CA HIS A 589 -27.99 7.52 36.94
C HIS A 589 -26.60 8.12 37.26
N LEU A 590 -25.67 8.18 36.29
CA LEU A 590 -24.36 8.80 36.48
C LEU A 590 -24.47 10.31 36.67
N CYS A 591 -25.44 10.95 36.01
CA CYS A 591 -25.71 12.39 36.17
C CYS A 591 -26.12 12.77 37.61
N LEU A 592 -26.62 11.82 38.41
CA LEU A 592 -27.00 12.08 39.81
C LEU A 592 -25.79 12.22 40.74
N LYS A 593 -24.58 11.90 40.27
CA LYS A 593 -23.33 11.96 41.06
C LYS A 593 -22.61 13.32 40.95
N SER A 594 -22.96 14.14 39.96
CA SER A 594 -22.34 15.45 39.70
C SER A 594 -23.16 16.59 40.33
N ASP A 595 -22.58 17.79 40.44
CA ASP A 595 -23.30 18.95 40.99
C ASP A 595 -24.48 19.35 40.09
N ARG A 596 -25.66 19.49 40.69
CA ARG A 596 -26.91 19.83 40.00
C ARG A 596 -26.88 21.24 39.43
N GLU A 597 -26.17 22.19 40.06
CA GLU A 597 -26.03 23.55 39.52
C GLU A 597 -25.09 23.59 38.31
N GLU A 598 -24.04 22.76 38.32
CA GLU A 598 -23.08 22.62 37.22
C GLU A 598 -23.74 21.97 35.98
N LEU A 599 -24.53 20.91 36.19
CA LEU A 599 -25.27 20.22 35.12
C LEU A 599 -26.36 21.08 34.46
N LEU A 600 -26.97 22.01 35.22
CA LEU A 600 -28.09 22.83 34.74
C LEU A 600 -27.67 24.20 34.20
N GLY A 601 -26.43 24.65 34.46
CA GLY A 601 -25.89 25.94 34.03
C GLY A 601 -26.50 27.16 34.76
N SER A 602 -25.74 28.25 34.90
CA SER A 602 -26.17 29.45 35.62
C SER A 602 -27.31 30.22 34.92
N SER A 603 -28.45 30.30 35.60
CA SER A 603 -29.57 31.27 35.53
C SER A 603 -30.07 31.80 34.18
N ILE A 604 -31.28 31.33 33.81
CA ILE A 604 -32.40 32.00 33.10
C ILE A 604 -31.99 33.06 32.03
N GLY A 605 -31.85 32.60 30.79
CA GLY A 605 -31.98 33.45 29.59
C GLY A 605 -33.43 33.46 29.08
N GLY A 606 -33.90 34.61 28.58
CA GLY A 606 -35.27 34.80 28.06
C GLY A 606 -35.60 33.97 26.80
N ASP A 607 -36.79 34.18 26.22
CA ASP A 607 -37.36 33.50 25.04
C ASP A 607 -36.60 33.76 23.71
N GLN A 608 -35.27 33.77 23.74
CA GLN A 608 -34.43 33.84 22.55
C GLN A 608 -34.23 32.43 21.98
N SER A 609 -34.38 32.31 20.66
CA SER A 609 -34.03 31.12 19.88
C SER A 609 -32.60 30.68 20.23
N ILE A 610 -32.36 29.36 20.29
CA ILE A 610 -31.01 28.82 20.51
C ILE A 610 -30.06 29.26 19.38
N VAL A 611 -30.61 29.45 18.18
CA VAL A 611 -29.89 29.83 16.95
C VAL A 611 -30.33 31.23 16.51
N ASP A 612 -29.39 32.16 16.33
CA ASP A 612 -29.69 33.48 15.76
C ASP A 612 -29.62 33.48 14.22
N ASP A 613 -30.30 34.43 13.57
CA ASP A 613 -30.36 34.53 12.10
C ASP A 613 -28.97 34.75 11.46
N ASP A 614 -28.02 35.30 12.21
CA ASP A 614 -26.65 35.54 11.76
C ASP A 614 -25.80 34.26 11.76
N ALA A 615 -26.02 33.35 12.72
CA ALA A 615 -25.44 32.01 12.76
C ALA A 615 -25.96 31.16 11.59
N ILE A 616 -27.25 31.29 11.24
CA ILE A 616 -27.81 30.63 10.04
C ILE A 616 -27.11 31.17 8.78
N ARG A 617 -26.95 32.50 8.66
CA ARG A 617 -26.27 33.11 7.51
C ARG A 617 -24.83 32.63 7.36
N ALA A 618 -24.11 32.42 8.46
CA ALA A 618 -22.73 31.91 8.43
C ALA A 618 -22.60 30.50 7.84
N HIS A 619 -23.68 29.72 7.81
CA HIS A 619 -23.71 28.35 7.30
C HIS A 619 -24.38 28.21 5.93
N LEU A 620 -24.77 29.32 5.30
CA LEU A 620 -25.32 29.31 3.94
C LEU A 620 -24.22 29.07 2.88
N PRO A 621 -24.52 28.37 1.77
CA PRO A 621 -23.62 28.25 0.64
C PRO A 621 -23.21 29.60 0.05
N SER A 622 -21.99 29.71 -0.47
CA SER A 622 -21.49 30.96 -1.09
C SER A 622 -22.30 31.40 -2.33
N ASP A 623 -22.94 30.45 -3.00
CA ASP A 623 -23.80 30.60 -4.17
C ASP A 623 -25.30 30.64 -3.81
N TYR A 624 -25.66 30.82 -2.54
CA TYR A 624 -27.06 30.85 -2.08
C TYR A 624 -27.94 31.84 -2.87
N GLY A 625 -27.35 32.96 -3.30
CA GLY A 625 -28.01 33.97 -4.14
C GLY A 625 -28.37 33.48 -5.55
N ASP A 626 -27.80 32.39 -6.03
CA ASP A 626 -28.01 31.85 -7.39
C ASP A 626 -28.90 30.59 -7.40
N LEU A 627 -29.22 30.05 -6.21
CA LEU A 627 -30.08 28.88 -6.03
C LEU A 627 -31.56 29.20 -6.34
N SER A 628 -32.31 28.19 -6.82
CA SER A 628 -33.77 28.27 -6.95
C SER A 628 -34.45 28.44 -5.58
N GLU A 629 -35.71 28.88 -5.56
CA GLU A 629 -36.45 29.12 -4.31
C GLU A 629 -36.56 27.87 -3.43
N GLU A 630 -36.74 26.70 -4.05
CA GLU A 630 -36.79 25.39 -3.40
C GLU A 630 -35.43 24.98 -2.82
N GLN A 631 -34.35 25.19 -3.57
CA GLN A 631 -32.97 24.95 -3.13
C GLN A 631 -32.52 25.92 -2.04
N ARG A 632 -32.95 27.19 -2.09
CA ARG A 632 -32.71 28.17 -1.02
C ARG A 632 -33.42 27.78 0.26
N HIS A 633 -34.67 27.32 0.16
CA HIS A 633 -35.38 26.79 1.31
C HIS A 633 -34.58 25.64 1.94
N GLN A 634 -34.16 24.65 1.15
CA GLN A 634 -33.35 23.54 1.64
C GLN A 634 -31.98 23.96 2.21
N ALA A 635 -31.27 24.88 1.57
CA ALA A 635 -29.95 25.35 2.00
C ALA A 635 -30.02 26.17 3.30
N ARG A 636 -31.00 27.07 3.42
CA ARG A 636 -31.27 27.79 4.67
C ARG A 636 -31.71 26.85 5.77
N SER A 637 -32.41 25.81 5.36
CA SER A 637 -32.92 24.83 6.30
C SER A 637 -31.74 24.07 6.95
N LYS A 638 -30.91 23.46 6.10
CA LYS A 638 -29.66 22.81 6.49
C LYS A 638 -28.75 23.69 7.37
N ALA A 639 -28.61 24.97 7.02
CA ALA A 639 -27.82 25.95 7.77
C ALA A 639 -28.34 26.21 9.19
N ALA A 640 -29.67 26.19 9.39
CA ALA A 640 -30.27 26.35 10.72
C ALA A 640 -29.99 25.14 11.61
N MET A 641 -30.06 23.94 11.04
CA MET A 641 -29.70 22.71 11.75
C MET A 641 -28.23 22.67 12.12
N ASP A 642 -27.33 23.04 11.21
CA ASP A 642 -25.89 23.09 11.47
C ASP A 642 -25.56 24.03 12.64
N ALA A 643 -26.21 25.20 12.68
CA ALA A 643 -26.04 26.17 13.74
C ALA A 643 -26.61 25.69 15.10
N LEU A 644 -27.74 24.98 15.11
CA LEU A 644 -28.25 24.31 16.32
C LEU A 644 -27.27 23.22 16.80
N ALA A 645 -26.76 22.42 15.88
CA ALA A 645 -25.80 21.35 16.18
C ALA A 645 -24.51 21.91 16.82
N LEU A 646 -24.02 23.06 16.33
CA LEU A 646 -22.90 23.79 16.93
C LEU A 646 -23.22 24.31 18.34
N SER A 647 -24.40 24.90 18.55
CA SER A 647 -24.81 25.40 19.87
C SER A 647 -24.94 24.31 20.93
N LEU A 648 -25.32 23.09 20.52
CA LEU A 648 -25.34 21.91 21.38
C LEU A 648 -23.92 21.43 21.72
N ALA A 649 -22.94 21.72 20.85
CA ALA A 649 -21.54 21.38 21.04
C ALA A 649 -20.72 22.45 21.81
N ASP A 650 -21.19 23.71 21.88
CA ASP A 650 -20.47 24.88 22.41
C ASP A 650 -20.57 25.04 23.94
N ASP A 651 -21.39 24.25 24.62
CA ASP A 651 -21.61 24.34 26.09
C ASP A 651 -20.45 23.76 26.93
N SER A 652 -19.37 23.30 26.30
CA SER A 652 -18.12 22.90 26.98
C SER A 652 -16.98 23.79 26.48
N THR A 653 -16.62 24.78 27.30
CA THR A 653 -15.39 25.58 27.29
C THR A 653 -14.45 25.40 26.09
N ASP A 654 -14.27 26.48 25.32
CA ASP A 654 -13.07 26.74 24.53
C ASP A 654 -11.82 26.59 25.42
N ALA A 655 -11.26 25.40 25.42
CA ALA A 655 -9.88 25.15 25.77
C ALA A 655 -9.39 24.02 24.88
N ASP A 656 -8.18 24.19 24.36
CA ASP A 656 -7.31 23.08 23.97
C ASP A 656 -6.98 22.21 25.22
N ASP A 657 -8.01 21.73 25.93
CA ASP A 657 -7.84 20.96 27.16
C ASP A 657 -7.49 19.53 26.79
N GLU A 658 -6.28 19.17 27.17
CA GLU A 658 -5.71 17.83 27.14
C GLU A 658 -6.49 16.83 28.03
N ASP A 659 -7.60 17.26 28.67
CA ASP A 659 -8.43 16.53 29.65
C ASP A 659 -9.95 16.55 29.33
N ALA A 660 -10.37 16.40 28.07
CA ALA A 660 -11.80 16.21 27.74
C ALA A 660 -12.41 14.98 28.45
N GLU A 661 -13.18 15.21 29.53
CA GLU A 661 -13.96 14.20 30.26
C GLU A 661 -15.31 13.90 29.56
N ARG A 662 -15.91 12.74 29.88
CA ARG A 662 -17.19 12.33 29.32
C ARG A 662 -18.35 13.15 29.90
N ASP A 663 -19.00 13.93 29.03
CA ASP A 663 -20.20 14.69 29.35
C ASP A 663 -21.47 13.87 29.07
N VAL A 664 -21.82 13.03 30.04
CA VAL A 664 -22.97 12.12 30.02
C VAL A 664 -24.31 12.88 29.86
N MET A 665 -24.44 14.07 30.47
CA MET A 665 -25.65 14.87 30.36
C MET A 665 -25.83 15.42 28.94
N GLY A 666 -24.77 15.97 28.35
CA GLY A 666 -24.80 16.45 26.96
C GLY A 666 -25.09 15.32 25.97
N GLU A 667 -24.57 14.10 26.18
CA GLU A 667 -24.91 12.93 25.35
C GLU A 667 -26.42 12.64 25.38
N MET A 668 -27.02 12.59 26.58
CA MET A 668 -28.46 12.34 26.74
C MET A 668 -29.33 13.48 26.25
N GLU A 669 -28.87 14.72 26.40
CA GLU A 669 -29.56 15.91 25.89
C GLU A 669 -29.69 15.85 24.36
N ILE A 670 -28.65 15.41 23.65
CA ILE A 670 -28.67 15.21 22.20
C ILE A 670 -29.70 14.13 21.82
N ILE A 671 -29.71 13.00 22.54
CA ILE A 671 -30.70 11.93 22.28
C ILE A 671 -32.12 12.40 22.55
N ALA A 672 -32.35 13.09 23.67
CA ALA A 672 -33.65 13.64 24.02
C ALA A 672 -34.12 14.66 22.98
N THR A 673 -33.21 15.50 22.48
CA THR A 673 -33.48 16.44 21.39
C THR A 673 -33.87 15.70 20.11
N LEU A 674 -33.16 14.62 19.75
CA LEU A 674 -33.50 13.78 18.59
C LEU A 674 -34.89 13.15 18.73
N MET A 675 -35.25 12.68 19.94
CA MET A 675 -36.56 12.09 20.22
C MET A 675 -37.70 13.14 20.19
N ILE A 676 -37.46 14.34 20.70
CA ILE A 676 -38.47 15.42 20.70
C ILE A 676 -38.74 15.93 19.29
N THR A 677 -37.67 16.14 18.53
CA THR A 677 -37.74 16.76 17.19
C THR A 677 -38.04 15.75 16.09
N GLY A 678 -37.89 14.46 16.34
CA GLY A 678 -37.90 13.44 15.30
C GLY A 678 -36.77 13.61 14.27
N GLY A 679 -35.71 14.37 14.61
CA GLY A 679 -34.70 14.79 13.65
C GLY A 679 -35.22 15.75 12.57
N GLU A 680 -36.45 16.26 12.71
CA GLU A 680 -37.05 17.23 11.81
C GLU A 680 -36.62 18.64 12.16
N GLU A 681 -36.22 19.38 11.14
CA GLU A 681 -35.67 20.70 11.33
C GLU A 681 -36.69 21.75 11.79
N GLU A 682 -37.91 21.70 11.26
CA GLU A 682 -38.94 22.66 11.64
C GLU A 682 -39.31 22.54 13.12
N GLU A 683 -39.15 21.34 13.71
CA GLU A 683 -39.27 21.15 15.15
C GLU A 683 -38.02 21.60 15.91
N ALA A 684 -36.83 21.37 15.34
CA ALA A 684 -35.57 21.79 15.94
C ALA A 684 -35.44 23.33 16.05
N LYS A 685 -35.93 24.10 15.06
CA LYS A 685 -35.99 25.58 15.10
C LYS A 685 -36.85 26.12 16.23
N LYS A 686 -37.82 25.35 16.71
CA LYS A 686 -38.73 25.74 17.80
C LYS A 686 -38.12 25.50 19.18
N LEU A 687 -36.90 24.97 19.27
CA LEU A 687 -36.21 24.77 20.55
C LEU A 687 -35.57 26.08 21.03
N THR A 688 -35.91 26.46 22.26
CA THR A 688 -35.36 27.62 22.96
C THR A 688 -34.35 27.18 24.02
N ARG A 689 -33.47 28.10 24.47
CA ARG A 689 -32.56 27.81 25.61
C ARG A 689 -33.32 27.39 26.87
N ALA A 690 -34.53 27.92 26.99
CA ALA A 690 -35.49 27.59 28.02
C ALA A 690 -35.97 26.13 27.94
N ASP A 691 -36.15 25.59 26.73
CA ASP A 691 -36.50 24.18 26.50
C ASP A 691 -35.32 23.25 26.81
N ARG A 692 -34.09 23.67 26.48
CA ARG A 692 -32.86 22.93 26.81
C ARG A 692 -32.76 22.62 28.31
N ARG A 693 -33.04 23.61 29.17
CA ARG A 693 -33.09 23.42 30.63
C ARG A 693 -34.16 22.41 31.05
N VAL A 694 -35.35 22.49 30.44
CA VAL A 694 -36.44 21.55 30.73
C VAL A 694 -36.07 20.12 30.34
N ILE A 695 -35.36 19.94 29.22
CA ILE A 695 -34.85 18.62 28.80
C ILE A 695 -33.94 18.03 29.88
N ARG A 696 -32.95 18.80 30.35
CA ARG A 696 -32.05 18.34 31.43
C ARG A 696 -32.81 18.05 32.73
N ASP A 697 -33.75 18.90 33.12
CA ASP A 697 -34.59 18.69 34.30
C ASP A 697 -35.45 17.41 34.18
N ALA A 698 -35.98 17.11 33.00
CA ALA A 698 -36.75 15.90 32.73
C ALA A 698 -35.87 14.65 32.80
N ILE A 699 -34.65 14.70 32.25
CA ILE A 699 -33.66 13.61 32.33
C ILE A 699 -33.33 13.31 33.80
N LEU A 700 -33.03 14.33 34.61
CA LEU A 700 -32.71 14.16 36.03
C LEU A 700 -33.90 13.59 36.81
N LYS A 701 -35.13 14.08 36.58
CA LYS A 701 -36.34 13.55 37.23
C LYS A 701 -36.60 12.08 36.86
N GLY A 702 -36.43 11.72 35.59
CA GLY A 702 -36.55 10.34 35.13
C GLY A 702 -35.49 9.44 35.80
N ALA A 703 -34.25 9.91 35.86
CA ALA A 703 -33.15 9.20 36.51
C ALA A 703 -33.36 9.02 38.03
N GLU A 704 -33.83 10.06 38.74
CA GLU A 704 -34.18 10.01 40.16
C GLU A 704 -35.25 8.94 40.43
N LYS A 705 -36.31 8.93 39.61
CA LYS A 705 -37.39 7.95 39.72
C LYS A 705 -36.87 6.53 39.51
N ALA A 706 -36.21 6.25 38.39
CA ALA A 706 -35.70 4.92 38.09
C ALA A 706 -34.71 4.41 39.14
N THR A 707 -33.82 5.30 39.62
CA THR A 707 -32.86 4.98 40.68
C THR A 707 -33.57 4.66 41.99
N SER A 708 -34.63 5.40 42.34
CA SER A 708 -35.45 5.13 43.54
C SER A 708 -36.19 3.79 43.48
N GLU A 709 -36.50 3.32 42.27
CA GLU A 709 -37.14 2.04 41.98
C GLU A 709 -36.13 0.88 41.81
N GLY A 710 -34.82 1.17 41.88
CA GLY A 710 -33.75 0.16 41.81
C GLY A 710 -33.55 -0.46 40.42
N ARG A 711 -33.92 0.26 39.35
CA ARG A 711 -33.85 -0.21 37.96
C ARG A 711 -33.14 0.79 37.04
N GLN A 712 -32.85 0.39 35.81
CA GLN A 712 -32.29 1.29 34.81
C GLN A 712 -33.30 2.36 34.39
N THR A 713 -32.81 3.55 34.06
CA THR A 713 -33.64 4.63 33.50
C THR A 713 -34.07 4.27 32.09
N LEU A 714 -35.38 4.22 31.86
CA LEU A 714 -35.98 3.92 30.57
C LEU A 714 -36.48 5.20 29.89
N THR A 715 -36.74 5.12 28.59
CA THR A 715 -37.27 6.23 27.79
C THR A 715 -38.61 6.75 28.36
N GLU A 716 -39.45 5.84 28.89
CA GLU A 716 -40.71 6.19 29.56
C GLU A 716 -40.52 6.99 30.86
N ASP A 717 -39.39 6.86 31.55
CA ASP A 717 -39.11 7.64 32.76
C ASP A 717 -38.80 9.09 32.43
N ILE A 718 -38.10 9.31 31.32
CA ILE A 718 -37.85 10.66 30.80
C ILE A 718 -39.17 11.29 30.33
N ALA A 719 -40.00 10.52 29.61
CA ALA A 719 -41.35 10.93 29.23
C ALA A 719 -42.18 11.32 30.46
N TRP A 720 -42.13 10.50 31.53
CA TRP A 720 -42.77 10.81 32.81
C TRP A 720 -42.21 12.10 33.43
N GLY A 721 -40.90 12.33 33.36
CA GLY A 721 -40.25 13.56 33.82
C GLY A 721 -40.83 14.81 33.17
N PHE A 722 -41.03 14.80 31.84
CA PHE A 722 -41.71 15.90 31.13
C PHE A 722 -43.15 16.10 31.61
N ILE A 723 -43.94 15.02 31.70
CA ILE A 723 -45.34 15.08 32.15
C ILE A 723 -45.45 15.58 33.59
N GLU A 724 -44.46 15.32 34.44
CA GLU A 724 -44.48 15.82 35.82
C GLU A 724 -44.09 17.30 35.89
N ILE A 725 -43.13 17.74 35.08
CA ILE A 725 -42.78 19.17 34.96
C ILE A 725 -43.98 19.97 34.41
N SER A 726 -44.73 19.42 33.45
CA SER A 726 -45.88 20.10 32.85
C SER A 726 -47.04 20.33 33.82
N LYS A 727 -47.06 19.66 34.98
CA LYS A 727 -48.07 19.85 36.04
C LYS A 727 -47.68 20.95 37.04
N SER A 728 -46.47 21.49 36.98
CA SER A 728 -46.02 22.50 37.93
C SER A 728 -46.73 23.84 37.72
N ASP A 729 -47.46 24.30 38.74
CA ASP A 729 -48.12 25.62 38.74
C ASP A 729 -47.12 26.79 38.68
N SER A 730 -45.82 26.52 38.88
CA SER A 730 -44.74 27.50 38.74
C SER A 730 -44.42 27.88 37.29
N LEU A 731 -44.91 27.12 36.30
CA LEU A 731 -44.68 27.37 34.87
C LEU A 731 -45.91 28.03 34.22
N PRO A 732 -45.72 29.02 33.31
CA PRO A 732 -46.80 29.60 32.52
C PRO A 732 -47.55 28.55 31.67
N ASP A 733 -48.85 28.76 31.44
CA ASP A 733 -49.73 27.83 30.71
C ASP A 733 -49.17 27.39 29.34
N ALA A 734 -48.71 28.35 28.54
CA ALA A 734 -48.12 28.07 27.23
C ALA A 734 -46.89 27.14 27.33
N ARG A 735 -46.10 27.28 28.40
CA ARG A 735 -44.93 26.45 28.64
C ARG A 735 -45.32 25.08 29.15
N ARG A 736 -46.32 24.97 30.03
CA ARG A 736 -46.85 23.67 30.46
C ARG A 736 -47.32 22.83 29.27
N ASN A 737 -48.02 23.44 28.31
CA ASN A 737 -48.43 22.75 27.08
C ASN A 737 -47.24 22.32 26.22
N ARG A 738 -46.24 23.18 26.00
CA ARG A 738 -45.02 22.84 25.25
C ARG A 738 -44.26 21.67 25.88
N VAL A 739 -44.09 21.66 27.20
CA VAL A 739 -43.44 20.57 27.95
C VAL A 739 -44.24 19.28 27.85
N TYR A 740 -45.58 19.36 27.88
CA TYR A 740 -46.45 18.21 27.68
C TYR A 740 -46.28 17.61 26.27
N GLU A 741 -46.23 18.45 25.23
CA GLU A 741 -45.98 18.01 23.84
C GLU A 741 -44.64 17.28 23.70
N MET A 742 -43.58 17.77 24.35
CA MET A 742 -42.27 17.09 24.38
C MET A 742 -42.36 15.70 25.03
N GLY A 743 -43.13 15.57 26.11
CA GLY A 743 -43.38 14.28 26.76
C GLY A 743 -44.15 13.29 25.87
N GLU A 744 -45.12 13.77 25.09
CA GLU A 744 -45.86 12.93 24.13
C GLU A 744 -44.99 12.51 22.94
N ALA A 745 -44.09 13.37 22.45
CA ALA A 745 -43.12 13.00 21.41
C ALA A 745 -42.23 11.83 21.87
N PHE A 746 -41.79 11.83 23.13
CA PHE A 746 -41.03 10.73 23.74
C PHE A 746 -41.78 9.40 23.72
N ARG A 747 -43.10 9.41 23.89
CA ARG A 747 -43.92 8.17 23.92
C ARG A 747 -43.92 7.42 22.61
N LEU A 748 -43.63 8.08 21.49
CA LEU A 748 -43.44 7.42 20.19
C LEU A 748 -42.31 6.37 20.22
N PHE A 749 -41.36 6.51 21.15
CA PHE A 749 -40.24 5.58 21.35
C PHE A 749 -40.47 4.57 22.48
N CYS A 750 -41.64 4.62 23.15
CA CYS A 750 -41.98 3.72 24.26
C CYS A 750 -42.81 2.51 23.83
N ASP A 751 -43.49 2.61 22.69
CA ASP A 751 -44.42 1.61 22.17
C ASP A 751 -43.90 0.94 20.89
N GLY A 752 -44.50 -0.19 20.51
CA GLY A 752 -44.19 -0.87 19.26
C GLY A 752 -42.75 -1.38 19.15
N PHE A 753 -42.19 -1.35 17.94
CA PHE A 753 -40.82 -1.80 17.69
C PHE A 753 -39.79 -0.86 18.32
N GLU A 754 -40.05 0.44 18.31
CA GLU A 754 -39.24 1.45 18.97
C GLU A 754 -39.17 1.20 20.48
N GLY A 755 -40.29 0.84 21.13
CA GLY A 755 -40.32 0.47 22.54
C GLY A 755 -39.53 -0.80 22.86
N GLU A 756 -39.62 -1.83 22.01
CA GLU A 756 -38.80 -3.06 22.13
C GLU A 756 -37.30 -2.74 22.16
N VAL A 757 -36.87 -1.78 21.34
CA VAL A 757 -35.45 -1.41 21.22
C VAL A 757 -35.04 -0.37 22.27
N PHE A 758 -35.77 0.73 22.45
CA PHE A 758 -35.32 1.90 23.21
C PHE A 758 -35.95 2.02 24.61
N ASN A 759 -37.03 1.30 24.91
CA ASN A 759 -37.74 1.38 26.20
C ASN A 759 -37.72 0.06 26.98
N THR A 760 -36.73 -0.78 26.73
CA THR A 760 -36.54 -2.05 27.44
C THR A 760 -35.20 -2.04 28.15
N GLU A 761 -35.16 -2.55 29.39
CA GLU A 761 -33.90 -2.72 30.12
C GLU A 761 -32.91 -3.55 29.30
N GLY A 762 -31.65 -3.13 29.32
CA GLY A 762 -30.62 -3.70 28.47
C GLY A 762 -29.42 -4.16 29.27
N THR A 763 -28.78 -5.23 28.80
CA THR A 763 -27.48 -5.66 29.31
C THR A 763 -26.34 -5.02 28.52
N ALA A 764 -25.15 -4.98 29.12
CA ALA A 764 -23.94 -4.69 28.38
C ALA A 764 -23.75 -5.73 27.27
N TRP A 765 -23.23 -5.28 26.12
CA TRP A 765 -22.82 -6.22 25.07
C TRP A 765 -21.63 -7.04 25.54
N PRO A 766 -21.54 -8.31 25.12
CA PRO A 766 -20.42 -9.15 25.50
C PRO A 766 -19.12 -8.60 24.92
N ASP A 767 -18.04 -8.65 25.70
CA ASP A 767 -16.68 -8.37 25.20
C ASP A 767 -16.29 -9.51 24.25
N THR A 768 -16.37 -9.23 22.96
CA THR A 768 -16.16 -10.19 21.86
C THR A 768 -15.13 -9.67 20.88
N ASP A 769 -14.52 -10.57 20.12
CA ASP A 769 -13.55 -10.20 19.09
C ASP A 769 -14.20 -9.39 17.96
N VAL A 770 -15.38 -9.82 17.52
CA VAL A 770 -16.11 -9.19 16.41
C VAL A 770 -17.57 -9.00 16.77
N THR A 771 -18.06 -7.76 16.65
CA THR A 771 -19.48 -7.44 16.73
C THR A 771 -19.96 -6.89 15.40
N ILE A 772 -20.96 -7.54 14.79
CA ILE A 772 -21.64 -7.01 13.60
C ILE A 772 -23.02 -6.49 13.99
N VAL A 773 -23.34 -5.27 13.57
CA VAL A 773 -24.62 -4.62 13.81
C VAL A 773 -25.29 -4.31 12.47
N ASP A 774 -26.37 -5.04 12.18
CA ASP A 774 -27.20 -4.84 10.99
C ASP A 774 -28.36 -3.89 11.30
N LEU A 775 -28.31 -2.69 10.70
CA LEU A 775 -29.29 -1.61 10.86
C LEU A 775 -30.52 -1.77 9.97
N ALA A 776 -30.63 -2.85 9.18
CA ALA A 776 -31.57 -3.06 8.05
C ALA A 776 -33.00 -2.47 8.15
N THR A 777 -33.64 -2.47 9.31
CA THR A 777 -35.00 -1.90 9.45
C THR A 777 -34.96 -0.37 9.54
N PHE A 778 -34.02 0.19 10.29
CA PHE A 778 -33.90 1.64 10.52
C PHE A 778 -33.17 2.37 9.39
N SER A 779 -32.45 1.66 8.51
CA SER A 779 -31.82 2.27 7.32
C SER A 779 -32.80 2.58 6.19
N ARG A 780 -34.11 2.36 6.37
CA ARG A 780 -35.16 2.63 5.38
C ARG A 780 -35.65 4.08 5.50
N GLU A 781 -36.18 4.62 4.40
CA GLU A 781 -36.82 5.94 4.41
C GLU A 781 -37.92 6.02 5.48
N GLY A 782 -37.96 7.14 6.22
CA GLY A 782 -38.90 7.39 7.31
C GLY A 782 -38.42 7.00 8.72
N TYR A 783 -37.26 6.35 8.86
CA TYR A 783 -36.69 5.95 10.16
C TYR A 783 -35.46 6.78 10.59
N GLY A 784 -35.29 7.99 10.04
CA GLY A 784 -34.08 8.79 10.24
C GLY A 784 -33.78 9.12 11.71
N ALA A 785 -34.81 9.38 12.53
CA ALA A 785 -34.67 9.61 13.96
C ALA A 785 -34.24 8.34 14.70
N GLN A 786 -34.93 7.23 14.44
CA GLN A 786 -34.66 5.92 15.04
C GLN A 786 -33.24 5.44 14.71
N LEU A 787 -32.80 5.65 13.48
CA LEU A 787 -31.45 5.34 13.01
C LEU A 787 -30.39 6.13 13.76
N ALA A 788 -30.60 7.44 13.93
CA ALA A 788 -29.70 8.29 14.69
C ALA A 788 -29.63 7.87 16.17
N ILE A 789 -30.76 7.60 16.80
CA ILE A 789 -30.83 7.14 18.20
C ILE A 789 -30.13 5.78 18.35
N ALA A 790 -30.37 4.84 17.42
CA ALA A 790 -29.71 3.53 17.41
C ALA A 790 -28.18 3.68 17.26
N TYR A 791 -27.73 4.49 16.30
CA TYR A 791 -26.31 4.72 16.05
C TYR A 791 -25.62 5.40 17.24
N THR A 792 -26.23 6.43 17.83
CA THR A 792 -25.77 7.07 19.08
C THR A 792 -25.66 6.05 20.21
N SER A 793 -26.68 5.21 20.39
CA SER A 793 -26.68 4.15 21.42
C SER A 793 -25.56 3.13 21.22
N ILE A 794 -25.25 2.76 19.96
CA ILE A 794 -24.13 1.89 19.62
C ILE A 794 -22.80 2.56 20.00
N MET A 795 -22.61 3.83 19.62
CA MET A 795 -21.40 4.57 19.95
C MET A 795 -21.21 4.74 21.46
N MET A 796 -22.27 5.02 22.23
CA MET A 796 -22.20 5.08 23.69
C MET A 796 -21.77 3.74 24.30
N ARG A 797 -22.30 2.62 23.80
CA ARG A 797 -21.89 1.28 24.23
C ARG A 797 -20.42 1.00 23.95
N ILE A 798 -19.95 1.40 22.77
CA ILE A 798 -18.54 1.28 22.41
C ILE A 798 -17.69 2.21 23.29
N ASN A 799 -18.18 3.41 23.60
CA ASN A 799 -17.49 4.34 24.51
C ASN A 799 -17.35 3.74 25.92
N ASN A 800 -18.41 3.16 26.47
CA ASN A 800 -18.37 2.46 27.76
C ASN A 800 -17.37 1.30 27.74
N LEU A 801 -17.27 0.58 26.62
CA LEU A 801 -16.26 -0.47 26.44
C LEU A 801 -14.84 0.11 26.35
N ALA A 802 -14.66 1.21 25.63
CA ALA A 802 -13.39 1.93 25.52
C ALA A 802 -12.91 2.44 26.90
N GLU A 803 -13.78 3.04 27.70
CA GLU A 803 -13.48 3.49 29.07
C GLU A 803 -13.11 2.32 29.99
N LYS A 804 -13.88 1.23 29.93
CA LYS A 804 -13.60 0.01 30.70
C LYS A 804 -12.23 -0.58 30.37
N HIS A 805 -11.81 -0.49 29.11
CA HIS A 805 -10.57 -1.07 28.59
C HIS A 805 -9.50 -0.01 28.28
N GLN A 806 -9.58 1.19 28.85
CA GLN A 806 -8.66 2.29 28.56
C GLN A 806 -7.19 2.00 28.93
N HIS A 807 -6.95 1.01 29.78
CA HIS A 807 -5.62 0.54 30.17
C HIS A 807 -5.19 -0.74 29.44
N ASP A 808 -6.03 -1.30 28.55
CA ASP A 808 -5.64 -2.41 27.68
C ASP A 808 -4.85 -1.89 26.49
N SER A 809 -3.84 -2.65 26.06
CA SER A 809 -3.15 -2.40 24.79
C SER A 809 -3.97 -2.81 23.55
N ARG A 810 -5.16 -3.40 23.74
CA ARG A 810 -6.00 -3.93 22.66
C ARG A 810 -6.94 -2.84 22.12
N PRO A 811 -6.77 -2.36 20.89
CA PRO A 811 -7.57 -1.27 20.37
C PRO A 811 -9.01 -1.70 20.05
N ILE A 812 -9.87 -0.71 19.92
CA ILE A 812 -11.23 -0.86 19.37
C ILE A 812 -11.23 -0.27 17.96
N VAL A 813 -11.82 -0.96 17.00
CA VAL A 813 -12.01 -0.43 15.64
C VAL A 813 -13.50 -0.48 15.32
N MET A 814 -14.11 0.68 15.10
CA MET A 814 -15.50 0.78 14.66
C MET A 814 -15.53 1.17 13.19
N LEU A 815 -15.96 0.24 12.34
CA LEU A 815 -16.16 0.44 10.91
C LEU A 815 -17.64 0.61 10.61
N THR A 816 -18.02 1.76 10.05
CA THR A 816 -19.38 1.98 9.55
C THR A 816 -19.40 1.95 8.03
N ASP A 817 -20.11 0.99 7.46
CA ASP A 817 -20.45 1.00 6.04
C ASP A 817 -21.66 1.89 5.77
N GLU A 818 -21.70 2.50 4.60
CA GLU A 818 -22.69 3.53 4.23
C GLU A 818 -22.73 4.71 5.20
N GLY A 819 -21.55 5.29 5.46
CA GLY A 819 -21.37 6.44 6.34
C GLY A 819 -22.25 7.67 6.07
N HIS A 820 -22.83 7.78 4.87
CA HIS A 820 -23.81 8.83 4.55
C HIS A 820 -25.02 8.79 5.51
N ILE A 821 -25.37 7.61 6.03
CA ILE A 821 -26.39 7.42 7.08
C ILE A 821 -26.13 8.32 8.30
N ILE A 822 -24.87 8.51 8.66
CA ILE A 822 -24.46 9.33 9.81
C ILE A 822 -24.54 10.81 9.44
N THR A 823 -24.05 11.15 8.26
CA THR A 823 -23.75 12.53 7.89
C THR A 823 -24.93 13.30 7.35
N THR A 824 -25.99 12.62 6.90
CA THR A 824 -27.24 13.27 6.50
C THR A 824 -28.05 13.82 7.67
N ASN A 825 -27.82 13.33 8.90
CA ASN A 825 -28.48 13.83 10.10
C ASN A 825 -27.62 14.91 10.78
N PRO A 826 -28.01 16.20 10.73
CA PRO A 826 -27.19 17.29 11.27
C PRO A 826 -26.97 17.20 12.79
N LEU A 827 -27.89 16.59 13.53
CA LEU A 827 -27.80 16.45 15.00
C LEU A 827 -26.86 15.30 15.41
N LEU A 828 -26.62 14.34 14.53
CA LEU A 828 -25.71 13.22 14.81
C LEU A 828 -24.24 13.60 14.63
N ALA A 829 -23.94 14.49 13.67
CA ALA A 829 -22.57 14.85 13.35
C ALA A 829 -21.76 15.45 14.53
N PRO A 830 -22.28 16.41 15.33
CA PRO A 830 -21.54 16.92 16.49
C PRO A 830 -21.30 15.87 17.56
N PHE A 831 -22.28 14.98 17.80
CA PHE A 831 -22.13 13.88 18.73
C PHE A 831 -20.97 12.96 18.32
N VAL A 832 -20.93 12.57 17.04
CA VAL A 832 -19.82 11.76 16.50
C VAL A 832 -18.49 12.47 16.67
N VAL A 833 -18.43 13.77 16.36
CA VAL A 833 -17.20 14.56 16.54
C VAL A 833 -16.71 14.51 17.98
N LYS A 834 -17.61 14.69 18.95
CA LYS A 834 -17.29 14.66 20.39
C LYS A 834 -16.75 13.31 20.83
N VAL A 835 -17.44 12.23 20.48
CA VAL A 835 -17.03 10.87 20.86
C VAL A 835 -15.70 10.46 20.19
N VAL A 836 -15.54 10.75 18.89
CA VAL A 836 -14.32 10.40 18.15
C VAL A 836 -13.09 11.16 18.67
N LYS A 837 -13.25 12.43 19.10
CA LYS A 837 -12.16 13.16 19.77
C LYS A 837 -11.67 12.45 21.03
N MET A 838 -12.59 11.94 21.84
CA MET A 838 -12.28 11.20 23.07
C MET A 838 -11.61 9.85 22.75
N TRP A 839 -12.11 9.13 21.75
CA TRP A 839 -11.61 7.81 21.35
C TRP A 839 -10.13 7.76 20.99
N ARG A 840 -9.58 8.86 20.48
CA ARG A 840 -8.14 9.00 20.24
C ARG A 840 -7.30 8.68 21.49
N LYS A 841 -7.76 9.06 22.69
CA LYS A 841 -7.06 8.79 23.97
C LYS A 841 -7.31 7.38 24.49
N LEU A 842 -8.48 6.81 24.19
CA LEU A 842 -8.92 5.50 24.67
C LEU A 842 -8.45 4.33 23.79
N GLY A 843 -7.67 4.59 22.73
CA GLY A 843 -7.25 3.55 21.80
C GLY A 843 -8.38 3.00 20.92
N ALA A 844 -9.42 3.81 20.69
CA ALA A 844 -10.55 3.48 19.82
C ALA A 844 -10.47 4.26 18.51
N TRP A 845 -10.76 3.59 17.39
CA TRP A 845 -10.56 4.13 16.05
C TRP A 845 -11.81 4.01 15.21
N TRP A 846 -12.39 5.17 14.88
CA TRP A 846 -13.51 5.27 13.97
C TRP A 846 -13.07 5.23 12.50
N TRP A 847 -13.66 4.31 11.76
CA TRP A 847 -13.52 4.13 10.32
C TRP A 847 -14.89 4.24 9.67
N VAL A 848 -14.99 5.02 8.60
CA VAL A 848 -16.25 5.22 7.88
C VAL A 848 -16.05 4.96 6.40
N ALA A 849 -16.98 4.25 5.78
CA ALA A 849 -16.93 3.92 4.36
C ALA A 849 -18.17 4.46 3.66
N THR A 850 -18.01 5.20 2.56
CA THR A 850 -19.12 5.82 1.82
C THR A 850 -18.87 5.79 0.32
N GLN A 851 -19.95 5.92 -0.46
CA GLN A 851 -19.91 5.88 -1.92
C GLN A 851 -19.75 7.26 -2.56
N ASN A 852 -20.37 8.28 -1.97
CA ASN A 852 -20.46 9.63 -2.54
C ASN A 852 -20.12 10.67 -1.46
N MET A 853 -19.23 11.61 -1.81
CA MET A 853 -18.88 12.73 -0.93
C MET A 853 -19.86 13.91 -1.02
N GLY A 854 -20.61 14.02 -2.12
CA GLY A 854 -21.64 15.05 -2.31
C GLY A 854 -22.75 15.01 -1.26
N ASP A 855 -23.01 13.84 -0.67
CA ASP A 855 -24.01 13.65 0.39
C ASP A 855 -23.57 14.29 1.73
N PHE A 856 -22.30 14.68 1.87
CA PHE A 856 -21.78 15.25 3.11
C PHE A 856 -22.13 16.75 3.21
N PRO A 857 -22.74 17.19 4.33
CA PRO A 857 -22.98 18.60 4.59
C PRO A 857 -21.68 19.35 4.86
N ALA A 858 -21.69 20.68 4.71
CA ALA A 858 -20.53 21.52 5.05
C ALA A 858 -20.13 21.37 6.52
N SER A 859 -21.10 21.14 7.42
CA SER A 859 -20.86 20.86 8.84
C SER A 859 -20.03 19.60 9.11
N ALA A 860 -20.04 18.61 8.21
CA ALA A 860 -19.20 17.42 8.33
C ALA A 860 -17.70 17.71 8.16
N LYS A 861 -17.32 18.92 7.72
CA LYS A 861 -15.91 19.32 7.56
C LYS A 861 -15.10 19.17 8.85
N LYS A 862 -15.67 19.56 10.01
CA LYS A 862 -15.00 19.38 11.32
C LYS A 862 -14.71 17.90 11.60
N MET A 863 -15.65 17.02 11.27
CA MET A 863 -15.53 15.58 11.43
C MET A 863 -14.45 14.99 10.52
N LEU A 864 -14.49 15.33 9.23
CA LEU A 864 -13.56 14.83 8.22
C LEU A 864 -12.12 15.33 8.44
N ASN A 865 -11.94 16.55 8.97
CA ASN A 865 -10.62 17.09 9.32
C ASN A 865 -9.89 16.29 10.41
N MET A 866 -10.61 15.51 11.22
CA MET A 866 -10.01 14.65 12.24
C MET A 866 -9.46 13.35 11.64
N ILE A 867 -9.93 12.96 10.44
CA ILE A 867 -9.52 11.73 9.79
C ILE A 867 -8.16 11.92 9.14
N GLU A 868 -7.18 11.14 9.61
CA GLU A 868 -5.85 11.13 9.02
C GLU A 868 -5.80 10.26 7.77
N TRP A 869 -6.40 9.06 7.81
CA TRP A 869 -6.24 8.05 6.76
C TRP A 869 -7.38 8.13 5.74
N TRP A 870 -7.06 8.55 4.52
CA TRP A 870 -8.03 8.59 3.41
C TRP A 870 -7.68 7.49 2.41
N VAL A 871 -8.56 6.50 2.26
CA VAL A 871 -8.45 5.43 1.27
C VAL A 871 -9.45 5.69 0.16
N CYS A 872 -8.96 6.18 -0.96
CA CYS A 872 -9.75 6.61 -2.11
C CYS A 872 -9.63 5.56 -3.22
N LEU A 873 -10.58 4.63 -3.33
CA LEU A 873 -10.66 3.69 -4.45
C LEU A 873 -10.95 4.43 -5.75
N VAL A 874 -10.71 3.77 -6.90
CA VAL A 874 -10.99 4.34 -8.23
C VAL A 874 -12.32 5.10 -8.27
N MET A 875 -12.27 6.36 -8.70
CA MET A 875 -13.41 7.29 -8.69
C MET A 875 -13.33 8.25 -9.87
N PRO A 876 -14.48 8.78 -10.33
CA PRO A 876 -14.52 9.76 -11.40
C PRO A 876 -14.01 11.13 -10.94
N LYS A 877 -13.75 12.04 -11.88
CA LYS A 877 -13.16 13.35 -11.57
C LYS A 877 -14.05 14.19 -10.66
N GLU A 878 -15.36 14.10 -10.87
CA GLU A 878 -16.37 14.84 -10.12
C GLU A 878 -16.28 14.49 -8.62
N GLU A 879 -16.09 13.21 -8.25
CA GLU A 879 -15.93 12.79 -6.85
C GLU A 879 -14.64 13.33 -6.22
N ILE A 880 -13.56 13.49 -7.00
CA ILE A 880 -12.30 14.07 -6.50
C ILE A 880 -12.46 15.57 -6.23
N GLU A 881 -13.21 16.27 -7.09
CA GLU A 881 -13.57 17.68 -6.88
C GLU A 881 -14.43 17.84 -5.62
N GLU A 882 -15.34 16.89 -5.35
CA GLU A 882 -16.12 16.85 -4.11
C GLU A 882 -15.26 16.60 -2.87
N ILE A 883 -14.25 15.74 -2.94
CA ILE A 883 -13.26 15.55 -1.85
C ILE A 883 -12.50 16.86 -1.57
N ALA A 884 -12.16 17.62 -2.62
CA ALA A 884 -11.43 18.87 -2.50
C ALA A 884 -12.21 19.96 -1.70
N ARG A 885 -13.54 19.81 -1.54
CA ARG A 885 -14.34 20.66 -0.64
C ARG A 885 -13.96 20.49 0.84
N PHE A 886 -13.54 19.29 1.23
CA PHE A 886 -13.30 18.92 2.63
C PHE A 886 -11.82 18.79 2.95
N LYS A 887 -11.02 18.26 2.02
CA LYS A 887 -9.57 18.07 2.18
C LYS A 887 -8.83 18.95 1.16
N SER A 888 -7.86 19.72 1.62
CA SER A 888 -6.96 20.43 0.69
C SER A 888 -6.10 19.39 -0.04
N LEU A 889 -6.32 19.26 -1.34
CA LEU A 889 -5.56 18.37 -2.21
C LEU A 889 -4.61 19.18 -3.07
N SER A 890 -3.34 18.78 -3.12
CA SER A 890 -2.38 19.32 -4.09
C SER A 890 -2.71 18.83 -5.50
N GLU A 891 -2.23 19.54 -6.53
CA GLU A 891 -2.39 19.11 -7.93
C GLU A 891 -1.83 17.69 -8.15
N GLU A 892 -0.71 17.35 -7.51
CA GLU A 892 -0.11 16.02 -7.57
C GLU A 892 -0.98 14.94 -6.91
N GLN A 893 -1.63 15.24 -5.79
CA GLN A 893 -2.55 14.30 -5.14
C GLN A 893 -3.79 14.05 -5.99
N GLN A 894 -4.35 15.10 -6.61
CA GLN A 894 -5.47 14.96 -7.55
C GLN A 894 -5.06 14.13 -8.77
N TYR A 895 -3.87 14.38 -9.33
CA TYR A 895 -3.35 13.62 -10.45
C TYR A 895 -3.15 12.14 -10.09
N LEU A 896 -2.60 11.85 -8.91
CA LEU A 896 -2.43 10.50 -8.38
C LEU A 896 -3.78 9.77 -8.26
N MET A 897 -4.80 10.43 -7.70
CA MET A 897 -6.16 9.88 -7.59
C MET A 897 -6.80 9.62 -8.96
N MET A 898 -6.67 10.57 -9.90
CA MET A 898 -7.13 10.41 -11.29
C MET A 898 -6.42 9.29 -12.05
N SER A 899 -5.23 8.88 -11.60
CA SER A 899 -4.46 7.82 -12.23
C SER A 899 -4.98 6.42 -11.89
N ALA A 900 -5.75 6.25 -10.81
CA ALA A 900 -6.24 4.94 -10.38
C ALA A 900 -7.14 4.28 -11.44
N ARG A 901 -7.00 2.96 -11.60
CA ARG A 901 -7.77 2.16 -12.56
C ARG A 901 -8.34 0.90 -11.91
N LYS A 902 -9.26 0.27 -12.61
CA LYS A 902 -9.84 -1.02 -12.21
C LYS A 902 -10.03 -1.87 -13.45
N GLU A 903 -9.68 -3.15 -13.33
CA GLU A 903 -10.02 -4.14 -14.35
C GLU A 903 -10.88 -5.25 -13.70
N PRO A 904 -12.15 -5.40 -14.13
CA PRO A 904 -13.09 -6.34 -13.49
C PRO A 904 -12.52 -7.76 -13.34
N LYS A 905 -12.70 -8.33 -12.15
CA LYS A 905 -12.22 -9.68 -11.73
C LYS A 905 -10.70 -9.84 -11.62
N LYS A 906 -9.90 -8.82 -11.93
CA LYS A 906 -8.44 -8.85 -11.78
C LYS A 906 -8.00 -8.03 -10.58
N TYR A 907 -8.29 -6.73 -10.58
CA TYR A 907 -7.86 -5.81 -9.53
C TYR A 907 -8.72 -4.55 -9.47
N THR A 908 -8.69 -3.89 -8.32
CA THR A 908 -9.10 -2.50 -8.12
C THR A 908 -7.90 -1.73 -7.58
N GLU A 909 -7.65 -0.52 -8.09
CA GLU A 909 -6.69 0.41 -7.49
C GLU A 909 -7.37 1.45 -6.61
N GLY A 910 -6.57 2.03 -5.72
CA GLY A 910 -6.93 3.19 -4.92
C GLY A 910 -5.69 3.95 -4.49
N VAL A 911 -5.90 5.09 -3.85
CA VAL A 911 -4.86 5.94 -3.29
C VAL A 911 -5.06 6.03 -1.78
N ILE A 912 -3.97 5.85 -1.03
CA ILE A 912 -3.91 6.16 0.39
C ILE A 912 -3.27 7.54 0.53
N LEU A 913 -3.98 8.44 1.22
CA LEU A 913 -3.49 9.76 1.61
C LEU A 913 -3.52 9.88 3.13
N SER A 914 -2.34 10.00 3.73
CA SER A 914 -2.13 10.38 5.13
C SER A 914 -1.06 11.47 5.21
N GLU A 915 -0.72 11.92 6.42
CA GLU A 915 0.34 12.92 6.60
C GLU A 915 1.73 12.37 6.23
N ASN A 916 1.94 11.06 6.39
CA ASN A 916 3.24 10.41 6.18
C ASN A 916 3.25 9.52 4.94
N VAL A 917 2.08 9.21 4.34
CA VAL A 917 1.96 8.24 3.24
C VAL A 917 1.11 8.80 2.12
N GLU A 918 1.67 8.85 0.91
CA GLU A 918 0.97 9.10 -0.34
C GLU A 918 1.26 7.96 -1.32
N ALA A 919 0.33 7.01 -1.42
CA ALA A 919 0.61 5.76 -2.12
C ALA A 919 -0.57 5.32 -2.99
N LEU A 920 -0.30 5.08 -4.28
CA LEU A 920 -1.18 4.30 -5.14
C LEU A 920 -1.00 2.82 -4.81
N PHE A 921 -2.10 2.12 -4.58
CA PHE A 921 -2.10 0.69 -4.35
C PHE A 921 -3.05 -0.02 -5.32
N ARG A 922 -2.80 -1.31 -5.48
CA ARG A 922 -3.58 -2.27 -6.25
C ARG A 922 -3.98 -3.41 -5.33
N SER A 923 -5.29 -3.61 -5.19
CA SER A 923 -5.85 -4.68 -4.38
C SER A 923 -6.00 -5.95 -5.21
N VAL A 924 -5.19 -6.96 -4.88
CA VAL A 924 -5.26 -8.33 -5.43
C VAL A 924 -5.26 -9.33 -4.26
N PRO A 925 -6.34 -9.40 -3.47
CA PRO A 925 -6.37 -10.21 -2.26
C PRO A 925 -6.43 -11.72 -2.57
N PRO A 926 -6.01 -12.57 -1.60
CA PRO A 926 -6.25 -14.01 -1.62
C PRO A 926 -7.71 -14.36 -1.94
N SER A 927 -7.92 -15.48 -2.64
CA SER A 927 -9.24 -15.87 -3.15
C SER A 927 -10.29 -16.09 -2.05
N ILE A 928 -9.87 -16.46 -0.83
CA ILE A 928 -10.77 -16.61 0.31
C ILE A 928 -11.46 -15.29 0.68
N TYR A 929 -10.73 -14.18 0.77
CA TYR A 929 -11.30 -12.89 1.14
C TYR A 929 -12.19 -12.31 0.04
N LEU A 930 -11.92 -12.64 -1.22
CA LEU A 930 -12.84 -12.32 -2.31
C LEU A 930 -14.13 -13.13 -2.18
N SER A 931 -14.03 -14.43 -1.92
CA SER A 931 -15.21 -15.28 -1.76
C SER A 931 -16.11 -14.87 -0.59
N LEU A 932 -15.51 -14.38 0.50
CA LEU A 932 -16.25 -13.86 1.65
C LEU A 932 -16.95 -12.52 1.32
N ALA A 933 -16.35 -11.70 0.45
CA ALA A 933 -16.89 -10.43 0.00
C ALA A 933 -17.90 -10.52 -1.15
N MET A 934 -18.13 -11.71 -1.71
CA MET A 934 -19.02 -11.94 -2.84
C MET A 934 -20.49 -11.87 -2.40
N THR A 935 -21.07 -10.66 -2.35
CA THR A 935 -22.42 -10.42 -1.81
C THR A 935 -23.51 -10.25 -2.88
N GLU A 936 -23.16 -10.32 -4.17
CA GLU A 936 -24.11 -10.16 -5.27
C GLU A 936 -25.10 -11.33 -5.38
N LYS A 937 -26.25 -11.08 -6.01
CA LYS A 937 -27.35 -12.05 -6.08
C LYS A 937 -26.95 -13.37 -6.74
N ASP A 938 -26.21 -13.32 -7.84
CA ASP A 938 -25.76 -14.53 -8.56
C ASP A 938 -24.67 -15.28 -7.79
N GLU A 939 -23.84 -14.57 -7.02
CA GLU A 939 -22.80 -15.14 -6.17
C GLU A 939 -23.38 -15.86 -4.95
N LYS A 940 -24.37 -15.24 -4.29
CA LYS A 940 -25.16 -15.87 -3.21
C LYS A 940 -25.89 -17.12 -3.72
N ALA A 941 -26.46 -17.07 -4.92
CA ALA A 941 -27.11 -18.23 -5.54
C ALA A 941 -26.13 -19.37 -5.84
N GLU A 942 -24.90 -19.05 -6.25
CA GLU A 942 -23.82 -20.01 -6.48
C GLU A 942 -23.41 -20.74 -5.19
N ARG A 943 -23.19 -20.02 -4.09
CA ARG A 943 -22.93 -20.63 -2.77
C ARG A 943 -24.12 -21.47 -2.27
N ALA A 944 -25.35 -20.95 -2.39
CA ALA A 944 -26.55 -21.68 -1.98
C ALA A 944 -26.73 -23.00 -2.73
N LYS A 945 -26.30 -23.07 -3.99
CA LYS A 945 -26.28 -24.32 -4.76
C LYS A 945 -25.34 -25.35 -4.12
N TYR A 946 -24.11 -24.97 -3.77
CA TYR A 946 -23.16 -25.87 -3.13
C TYR A 946 -23.62 -26.33 -1.74
N MET A 947 -24.21 -25.43 -0.95
CA MET A 947 -24.81 -25.79 0.34
C MET A 947 -25.90 -26.85 0.17
N LYS A 948 -26.78 -26.69 -0.82
CA LYS A 948 -27.87 -27.64 -1.10
C LYS A 948 -27.37 -28.98 -1.66
N GLU A 949 -26.36 -28.94 -2.52
CA GLU A 949 -25.81 -30.11 -3.20
C GLU A 949 -24.99 -30.99 -2.25
N PHE A 950 -24.14 -30.37 -1.41
CA PHE A 950 -23.21 -31.08 -0.54
C PHE A 950 -23.61 -31.07 0.95
N GLY A 951 -24.64 -30.32 1.36
CA GLY A 951 -25.03 -30.24 2.77
C GLY A 951 -23.97 -29.60 3.66
N ILE A 952 -23.21 -28.65 3.11
CA ILE A 952 -22.14 -27.90 3.77
C ILE A 952 -22.64 -26.53 4.27
N THR A 953 -21.91 -25.92 5.20
CA THR A 953 -22.20 -24.56 5.71
C THR A 953 -21.92 -23.50 4.64
N GLU A 954 -22.40 -22.26 4.85
CA GLU A 954 -22.09 -21.17 3.93
C GLU A 954 -20.59 -20.82 3.91
N VAL A 955 -19.91 -20.95 5.06
CA VAL A 955 -18.45 -20.81 5.18
C VAL A 955 -17.71 -21.87 4.37
N GLU A 956 -18.08 -23.15 4.52
CA GLU A 956 -17.50 -24.26 3.74
C GLU A 956 -17.75 -24.07 2.23
N ALA A 957 -18.91 -23.52 1.86
CA ALA A 957 -19.20 -23.18 0.46
C ALA A 957 -18.33 -22.01 -0.05
N ALA A 958 -18.05 -21.00 0.77
CA ALA A 958 -17.14 -19.91 0.44
C ALA A 958 -15.68 -20.41 0.28
N GLU A 959 -15.22 -21.30 1.16
CA GLU A 959 -13.91 -21.95 1.02
C GLU A 959 -13.81 -22.77 -0.28
N HIS A 960 -14.88 -23.46 -0.67
CA HIS A 960 -14.92 -24.18 -1.95
C HIS A 960 -14.86 -23.21 -3.15
N VAL A 961 -15.61 -22.10 -3.10
CA VAL A 961 -15.55 -21.04 -4.12
C VAL A 961 -14.15 -20.44 -4.21
N ALA A 962 -13.47 -20.20 -3.09
CA ALA A 962 -12.10 -19.71 -3.04
C ALA A 962 -11.13 -20.65 -3.76
N LYS A 963 -11.20 -21.96 -3.49
CA LYS A 963 -10.39 -22.97 -4.19
C LYS A 963 -10.70 -23.05 -5.69
N MET A 964 -11.97 -22.88 -6.07
CA MET A 964 -12.36 -22.78 -7.47
C MET A 964 -11.79 -21.52 -8.13
N LEU A 965 -11.78 -20.37 -7.45
CA LEU A 965 -11.13 -19.15 -7.93
C LEU A 965 -9.63 -19.37 -8.13
N ASP A 966 -8.94 -20.05 -7.21
CA ASP A 966 -7.51 -20.39 -7.35
C ASP A 966 -7.26 -21.28 -8.57
N PHE A 967 -8.12 -22.28 -8.80
CA PHE A 967 -8.08 -23.09 -10.01
C PHE A 967 -8.24 -22.24 -11.27
N TYR A 968 -9.22 -21.34 -11.32
CA TYR A 968 -9.42 -20.48 -12.48
C TYR A 968 -8.29 -19.48 -12.69
N ARG A 969 -7.69 -18.97 -11.62
CA ARG A 969 -6.50 -18.13 -11.62
C ARG A 969 -5.22 -18.90 -11.97
N GLY A 970 -5.29 -20.22 -12.08
CA GLY A 970 -4.16 -21.10 -12.37
C GLY A 970 -3.09 -21.08 -11.28
N ILE A 971 -3.52 -20.93 -10.02
CA ILE A 971 -2.67 -20.94 -8.82
C ILE A 971 -3.02 -22.08 -7.85
N GLY A 972 -4.10 -22.83 -8.13
CA GLY A 972 -4.48 -24.05 -7.41
C GLY A 972 -4.92 -25.17 -8.34
N GLU A 973 -4.93 -26.39 -7.83
CA GLU A 973 -5.56 -27.51 -8.53
C GLU A 973 -7.08 -27.41 -8.47
N LYS A 974 -7.78 -28.09 -9.39
CA LYS A 974 -9.24 -28.16 -9.32
C LYS A 974 -9.62 -28.87 -8.02
N PRO A 975 -10.36 -28.22 -7.10
CA PRO A 975 -10.74 -28.86 -5.85
C PRO A 975 -11.66 -30.07 -6.12
N ALA A 976 -11.51 -31.11 -5.31
CA ALA A 976 -12.50 -32.17 -5.24
C ALA A 976 -13.84 -31.61 -4.73
N ASP A 977 -14.93 -32.24 -5.15
CA ASP A 977 -16.25 -31.90 -4.63
C ASP A 977 -16.29 -32.11 -3.10
N PRO A 978 -16.90 -31.18 -2.33
CA PRO A 978 -17.01 -31.32 -0.88
C PRO A 978 -17.67 -32.64 -0.48
N VAL A 979 -17.15 -33.27 0.57
CA VAL A 979 -17.72 -34.53 1.08
C VAL A 979 -19.05 -34.22 1.76
N PRO A 980 -20.17 -34.84 1.35
CA PRO A 980 -21.45 -34.57 1.98
C PRO A 980 -21.45 -34.97 3.46
N ARG A 981 -21.88 -34.07 4.35
CA ARG A 981 -22.14 -34.47 5.74
C ARG A 981 -23.22 -35.56 5.70
N LYS A 982 -22.89 -36.79 6.13
CA LYS A 982 -23.88 -37.86 6.28
C LYS A 982 -25.01 -37.30 7.14
N ARG A 983 -26.22 -37.25 6.61
CA ARG A 983 -27.43 -37.01 7.41
C ARG A 983 -27.43 -38.06 8.51
N THR A 984 -27.04 -37.69 9.73
CA THR A 984 -27.46 -38.43 10.92
C THR A 984 -28.97 -38.34 10.94
N ALA A 985 -29.59 -39.49 10.66
CA ALA A 985 -31.03 -39.68 10.59
C ALA A 985 -31.70 -39.44 11.94
#